data_AF-O44237-F1
#
_entry.id   AF-O44237-F1
#
_cell.length_a   1.000
_cell.length_b   1.000
_cell.length_c   1.000
_cell.angle_alpha   90.00
_cell.angle_beta   90.00
_cell.angle_gamma   90.00
#
_symmetry.space_group_name_H-M   'P 1'
#
loop_
_entity.id
_entity.type
_entity.pdbx_description
1 polymer ?
#
loop_
_entity_poly.entity_id
_entity_poly.type
_entity_poly.pdbx_seq_one_letter_code
_entity_poly.pdbx_strand_id
1 'polypeptide(L)'
;MKILFVLLAALAVTNAYSYTHCGCKRFLVYPKPQAFCYHIQYKSCWCSYKYYEPVLHVYPGKDCGTLGWTETPIEDLQTEMENLLKESLLEITKKMMLRKVVFVRQLTKTADEYKEEYKKNITRYYAYYIASADSILRKEHLIKERNELIEEYNEQLDQKVTAAVEKCTTDILAKIKIIAAYHEKLVKSAVGCLETREQKIEEYITTLENKCKLYVGRFVSKHLAILEQNKKYYRATLAKVHGSALWQKAKVDAVIEVYHEQEAKKISVLAKEYADTLNTCKAKLITNYRCAYKCYMSNSCLRFYKKTYYSYCRNLGCWYKYTPSYCVVRKTLCPFYYPYKPISFSCLRTCVVPAVVRNGATIIKELEEKLEKAIKEYVVIFTAWKTKWTQYHTEYCDKYNEILKERHEWYIRRVIARFVVENNSTELTALQKAEIAKLKKELNERRTEAVLTYKKKLLNLLLECVAKFNENIEEYKQKALDLIKGIAKAFDACLTKRKADILAYRFKMIKHSFSEKEIMRKDMIKSKLVHLRHYKEMLKTYHDGEEFPEEVNAMIEAYEDKLENYCEDILEECTKDWSAAIPKLTHHYACSYTCREGRFCMPKFCFGGYFRWVVKYPTAKCYTYYYRCYRTTCNYRVFYQKGCYRYGCH
;
A
#
# COMPACT_ATOMS: atom_id res chain seq x y z
N MET A 1 58.92 -141.65 35.72
CA MET A 1 58.17 -140.37 35.58
C MET A 1 56.92 -140.44 34.69
N LYS A 2 56.90 -141.15 33.56
CA LYS A 2 55.67 -141.27 32.73
C LYS A 2 54.50 -142.01 33.42
N ILE A 3 54.78 -142.96 34.30
CA ILE A 3 53.75 -143.68 35.08
C ILE A 3 53.07 -142.77 36.13
N LEU A 4 53.82 -141.81 36.69
CA LEU A 4 53.31 -140.89 37.70
C LEU A 4 52.31 -139.87 37.11
N PHE A 5 52.52 -139.45 35.86
CA PHE A 5 51.59 -138.58 35.13
C PHE A 5 50.32 -139.30 34.70
N VAL A 6 50.38 -140.59 34.36
CA VAL A 6 49.18 -141.38 34.05
C VAL A 6 48.36 -141.66 35.32
N LEU A 7 49.01 -141.89 36.46
CA LEU A 7 48.33 -142.04 37.75
C LEU A 7 47.72 -140.73 38.25
N LEU A 8 48.38 -139.58 38.05
CA LEU A 8 47.83 -138.26 38.39
C LEU A 8 46.66 -137.86 37.46
N ALA A 9 46.72 -138.21 36.17
CA ALA A 9 45.60 -138.02 35.25
C ALA A 9 44.42 -138.96 35.59
N ALA A 10 44.68 -140.19 36.02
CA ALA A 10 43.65 -141.10 36.51
C ALA A 10 43.01 -140.59 37.82
N LEU A 11 43.79 -140.05 38.76
CA LEU A 11 43.30 -139.43 40.00
C LEU A 11 42.50 -138.14 39.75
N ALA A 12 42.86 -137.35 38.74
CA ALA A 12 42.10 -136.17 38.32
C ALA A 12 40.78 -136.54 37.61
N VAL A 13 40.73 -137.66 36.89
CA VAL A 13 39.49 -138.16 36.25
C VAL A 13 38.60 -138.89 37.25
N THR A 14 39.12 -139.58 38.27
CA THR A 14 38.31 -140.22 39.31
C THR A 14 37.66 -139.21 40.28
N ASN A 15 38.25 -138.02 40.46
CA ASN A 15 37.63 -136.92 41.22
C ASN A 15 36.73 -135.98 40.38
N ALA A 16 36.65 -136.18 39.05
CA ALA A 16 35.91 -135.30 38.14
C ALA A 16 34.57 -135.87 37.63
N TYR A 17 34.16 -137.07 38.06
CA TYR A 17 32.92 -137.68 37.61
C TYR A 17 32.13 -138.32 38.76
N SER A 18 31.46 -137.49 39.56
CA SER A 18 30.14 -137.93 39.99
C SER A 18 29.21 -137.73 38.78
N TYR A 19 28.51 -138.79 38.36
CA TYR A 19 27.52 -138.71 37.28
C TYR A 19 26.45 -137.63 37.59
N THR A 20 26.31 -137.26 38.87
CA THR A 20 25.48 -136.16 39.38
C THR A 20 25.98 -134.76 38.96
N HIS A 21 27.29 -134.51 38.80
CA HIS A 21 27.83 -133.19 38.47
C HIS A 21 27.69 -132.82 36.97
N CYS A 22 27.76 -133.80 36.06
CA CYS A 22 27.60 -133.57 34.62
C CYS A 22 26.13 -133.47 34.17
N GLY A 23 25.21 -134.17 34.84
CA GLY A 23 23.77 -134.10 34.55
C GLY A 23 23.12 -132.77 34.93
N CYS A 24 23.59 -132.16 36.02
CA CYS A 24 23.06 -130.89 36.56
C CYS A 24 23.34 -129.69 35.63
N LYS A 25 24.52 -129.64 34.98
CA LYS A 25 24.91 -128.56 34.05
C LYS A 25 24.05 -128.47 32.78
N ARG A 26 23.34 -129.54 32.39
CA ARG A 26 22.42 -129.50 31.22
C ARG A 26 21.19 -128.63 31.47
N PHE A 27 20.89 -128.32 32.73
CA PHE A 27 19.76 -127.48 33.11
C PHE A 27 20.13 -126.00 33.30
N LEU A 28 21.41 -125.63 33.26
CA LEU A 28 21.92 -124.25 33.33
C LEU A 28 21.72 -123.54 31.98
N VAL A 29 20.49 -123.05 31.74
CA VAL A 29 20.11 -122.34 30.50
C VAL A 29 19.65 -120.93 30.85
N TYR A 30 20.36 -119.91 30.35
CA TYR A 30 19.95 -118.50 30.51
C TYR A 30 19.01 -118.05 29.37
N PRO A 31 18.25 -116.96 29.57
CA PRO A 31 17.53 -116.31 28.48
C PRO A 31 18.48 -116.00 27.30
N LYS A 32 17.96 -116.12 26.08
CA LYS A 32 18.73 -115.76 24.87
C LYS A 32 19.25 -114.32 24.99
N PRO A 33 20.44 -114.00 24.44
CA PRO A 33 20.99 -112.64 24.49
C PRO A 33 20.02 -111.54 24.01
N GLN A 34 19.14 -111.88 23.06
CA GLN A 34 18.09 -111.00 22.54
C GLN A 34 17.09 -110.52 23.60
N ALA A 35 16.86 -111.29 24.67
CA ALA A 35 15.98 -110.90 25.78
C ALA A 35 16.53 -109.71 26.57
N PHE A 36 17.85 -109.52 26.58
CA PHE A 36 18.55 -108.40 27.23
C PHE A 36 18.70 -107.19 26.31
N CYS A 37 18.32 -107.30 25.04
CA CYS A 37 18.37 -106.20 24.07
C CYS A 37 17.14 -105.29 24.24
N TYR A 38 17.36 -103.98 24.16
CA TYR A 38 16.32 -102.96 24.22
C TYR A 38 16.39 -102.04 23.00
N HIS A 39 15.23 -101.48 22.64
CA HIS A 39 15.15 -100.44 21.63
C HIS A 39 14.83 -99.09 22.29
N ILE A 40 15.74 -98.13 22.14
CA ILE A 40 15.50 -96.77 22.59
C ILE A 40 14.65 -96.08 21.53
N GLN A 41 13.48 -95.58 21.92
CA GLN A 41 12.59 -94.83 21.05
C GLN A 41 13.13 -93.40 20.83
N TYR A 42 14.32 -93.28 20.27
CA TYR A 42 14.93 -92.00 19.88
C TYR A 42 14.49 -91.64 18.47
N LYS A 43 13.97 -90.42 18.28
CA LYS A 43 13.68 -89.88 16.95
C LYS A 43 14.67 -88.77 16.63
N SER A 44 15.35 -88.87 15.49
CA SER A 44 16.29 -87.83 15.02
C SER A 44 15.62 -86.47 14.84
N CYS A 45 14.30 -86.42 14.59
CA CYS A 45 13.56 -85.17 14.50
C CYS A 45 13.55 -84.37 15.81
N TRP A 46 13.80 -84.98 16.98
CA TRP A 46 13.95 -84.26 18.25
C TRP A 46 15.23 -83.41 18.33
N CYS A 47 16.16 -83.56 17.39
CA CYS A 47 17.31 -82.68 17.25
C CYS A 47 17.21 -81.84 15.97
N SER A 48 15.98 -81.44 15.61
CA SER A 48 15.68 -80.62 14.45
C SER A 48 14.72 -79.51 14.81
N TYR A 49 14.99 -78.31 14.30
CA TYR A 49 14.14 -77.13 14.50
C TYR A 49 12.69 -77.40 14.08
N LYS A 50 12.48 -78.17 13.00
CA LYS A 50 11.13 -78.48 12.50
C LYS A 50 10.22 -79.13 13.54
N TYR A 51 10.78 -79.85 14.51
CA TYR A 51 10.00 -80.43 15.60
C TYR A 51 9.52 -79.37 16.61
N TYR A 52 10.32 -78.31 16.81
CA TYR A 52 10.05 -77.24 17.75
C TYR A 52 9.38 -76.01 17.11
N GLU A 53 9.28 -75.95 15.78
CA GLU A 53 8.57 -74.91 15.03
C GLU A 53 7.16 -74.58 15.55
N PRO A 54 6.32 -75.55 15.97
CA PRO A 54 4.98 -75.24 16.47
C PRO A 54 4.97 -74.54 17.84
N VAL A 55 6.01 -74.76 18.66
CA VAL A 55 6.16 -74.18 19.99
C VAL A 55 7.06 -72.95 19.99
N LEU A 56 7.90 -72.77 18.97
CA LEU A 56 8.76 -71.59 18.82
C LEU A 56 8.09 -70.58 17.90
N HIS A 57 7.72 -69.44 18.47
CA HIS A 57 6.96 -68.42 17.76
C HIS A 57 7.83 -67.49 16.87
N VAL A 58 7.15 -66.72 16.03
CA VAL A 58 7.74 -65.61 15.25
C VAL A 58 7.60 -64.34 16.07
N TYR A 59 8.67 -63.56 16.15
CA TYR A 59 8.71 -62.29 16.87
C TYR A 59 8.97 -61.11 15.92
N PRO A 60 8.30 -59.95 16.07
CA PRO A 60 7.16 -59.73 16.95
C PRO A 60 5.93 -60.53 16.47
N GLY A 61 5.00 -60.78 17.40
CA GLY A 61 3.79 -61.57 17.14
C GLY A 61 2.84 -60.95 16.12
N LYS A 62 1.70 -61.61 15.86
CA LYS A 62 0.71 -61.20 14.85
C LYS A 62 0.09 -59.82 15.12
N ASP A 63 0.14 -59.34 16.36
CA ASP A 63 -0.50 -58.11 16.80
C ASP A 63 0.37 -56.86 16.52
N CYS A 64 1.60 -57.06 16.02
CA CYS A 64 2.51 -55.98 15.68
C CYS A 64 1.98 -55.17 14.49
N GLY A 65 1.80 -53.86 14.70
CA GLY A 65 1.30 -52.91 13.70
C GLY A 65 0.05 -52.18 14.16
N THR A 66 -0.51 -52.57 15.31
CA THR A 66 -1.53 -51.82 16.03
C THR A 66 -0.88 -50.72 16.90
N LEU A 67 -1.60 -49.61 17.14
CA LEU A 67 -1.15 -48.55 18.03
C LEU A 67 -0.98 -49.11 19.45
N GLY A 68 0.24 -49.05 20.01
CA GLY A 68 0.53 -49.47 21.38
C GLY A 68 1.39 -50.72 21.54
N TRP A 69 1.89 -51.34 20.47
CA TRP A 69 2.81 -52.48 20.59
C TRP A 69 4.13 -52.09 21.28
N THR A 70 4.40 -52.71 22.43
CA THR A 70 5.65 -52.61 23.18
C THR A 70 6.55 -53.82 22.93
N GLU A 71 7.85 -53.55 22.81
CA GLU A 71 8.87 -54.57 22.68
C GLU A 71 8.99 -55.33 24.02
N THR A 72 9.03 -56.65 23.94
CA THR A 72 9.24 -57.53 25.08
C THR A 72 10.75 -57.62 25.34
N PRO A 73 11.22 -57.48 26.59
CA PRO A 73 12.64 -57.67 26.90
C PRO A 73 13.18 -59.01 26.40
N ILE A 74 14.45 -59.01 25.98
CA ILE A 74 15.09 -60.23 25.47
C ILE A 74 15.16 -61.30 26.57
N GLU A 75 15.35 -60.92 27.84
CA GLU A 75 15.41 -61.88 28.95
C GLU A 75 14.07 -62.62 29.17
N ASP A 76 12.95 -61.92 29.00
CA ASP A 76 11.61 -62.51 29.13
C ASP A 76 11.35 -63.51 28.00
N LEU A 77 11.71 -63.15 26.77
CA LEU A 77 11.59 -64.05 25.60
C LEU A 77 12.53 -65.25 25.72
N GLN A 78 13.73 -65.07 26.26
CA GLN A 78 14.65 -66.17 26.56
C GLN A 78 14.03 -67.14 27.56
N THR A 79 13.47 -66.60 28.65
CA THR A 79 12.82 -67.40 29.70
C THR A 79 11.63 -68.19 29.15
N GLU A 80 10.81 -67.57 28.30
CA GLU A 80 9.68 -68.24 27.63
C GLU A 80 10.16 -69.41 26.76
N MET A 81 11.17 -69.19 25.91
CA MET A 81 11.75 -70.24 25.06
C MET A 81 12.32 -71.40 25.89
N GLU A 82 13.08 -71.09 26.95
CA GLU A 82 13.66 -72.11 27.82
C GLU A 82 12.58 -72.95 28.49
N ASN A 83 11.48 -72.35 28.92
CA ASN A 83 10.36 -73.06 29.55
C ASN A 83 9.66 -74.01 28.56
N LEU A 84 9.36 -73.53 27.34
CA LEU A 84 8.74 -74.36 26.29
C LEU A 84 9.62 -75.55 25.88
N LEU A 85 10.94 -75.34 25.83
CA LEU A 85 11.90 -76.39 25.53
C LEU A 85 12.05 -77.38 26.69
N LYS A 86 12.01 -76.92 27.95
CA LYS A 86 11.96 -77.79 29.14
C LYS A 86 10.72 -78.67 29.14
N GLU A 87 9.54 -78.13 28.83
CA GLU A 87 8.30 -78.90 28.70
C GLU A 87 8.42 -79.96 27.61
N SER A 88 8.94 -79.58 26.44
CA SER A 88 9.17 -80.50 25.32
C SER A 88 10.16 -81.61 25.69
N LEU A 89 11.24 -81.29 26.42
CA LEU A 89 12.22 -82.26 26.90
C LEU A 89 11.59 -83.24 27.89
N LEU A 90 10.71 -82.75 28.76
CA LEU A 90 9.98 -83.55 29.73
C LEU A 90 9.02 -84.53 29.05
N GLU A 91 8.30 -84.11 28.01
CA GLU A 91 7.47 -85.00 27.20
C GLU A 91 8.29 -86.10 26.50
N ILE A 92 9.42 -85.73 25.89
CA ILE A 92 10.31 -86.68 25.21
C ILE A 92 10.86 -87.70 26.23
N THR A 93 11.26 -87.22 27.41
CA THR A 93 11.77 -88.04 28.51
C THR A 93 10.70 -89.04 28.97
N LYS A 94 9.45 -88.59 29.19
CA LYS A 94 8.32 -89.47 29.52
C LYS A 94 8.12 -90.57 28.47
N LYS A 95 8.18 -90.23 27.17
CA LYS A 95 8.04 -91.20 26.07
C LYS A 95 9.16 -92.25 26.08
N MET A 96 10.41 -91.86 26.34
CA MET A 96 11.54 -92.81 26.47
C MET A 96 11.41 -93.68 27.72
N MET A 97 11.04 -93.11 28.87
CA MET A 97 10.92 -93.82 30.15
C MET A 97 9.77 -94.83 30.15
N LEU A 98 8.65 -94.53 29.47
CA LEU A 98 7.56 -95.49 29.33
C LEU A 98 8.00 -96.77 28.61
N ARG A 99 8.87 -96.66 27.59
CA ARG A 99 9.45 -97.82 26.90
C ARG A 99 10.42 -98.61 27.77
N LYS A 100 11.20 -97.92 28.63
CA LYS A 100 12.01 -98.58 29.65
C LYS A 100 11.13 -99.43 30.58
N VAL A 101 10.02 -98.89 31.08
CA VAL A 101 9.10 -99.64 31.98
C VAL A 101 8.58 -100.91 31.30
N VAL A 102 8.20 -100.82 30.02
CA VAL A 102 7.76 -101.99 29.24
C VAL A 102 8.89 -103.02 29.07
N PHE A 103 10.11 -102.57 28.76
CA PHE A 103 11.28 -103.44 28.66
C PHE A 103 11.59 -104.15 29.97
N VAL A 104 11.64 -103.41 31.09
CA VAL A 104 11.91 -103.96 32.43
C VAL A 104 10.88 -105.03 32.77
N ARG A 105 9.58 -104.75 32.61
CA ARG A 105 8.52 -105.73 32.89
C ARG A 105 8.66 -107.00 32.05
N GLN A 106 8.99 -106.87 30.77
CA GLN A 106 9.19 -108.03 29.90
C GLN A 106 10.43 -108.83 30.30
N LEU A 107 11.53 -108.15 30.60
CA LEU A 107 12.79 -108.77 31.04
C LEU A 107 12.62 -109.50 32.37
N THR A 108 11.96 -108.88 33.35
CA THR A 108 11.66 -109.51 34.65
C THR A 108 10.77 -110.73 34.48
N LYS A 109 9.69 -110.64 33.68
CA LYS A 109 8.82 -111.78 33.39
C LYS A 109 9.61 -112.94 32.77
N THR A 110 10.44 -112.66 31.76
CA THR A 110 11.29 -113.69 31.14
C THR A 110 12.33 -114.23 32.12
N ALA A 111 12.88 -113.40 33.01
CA ALA A 111 13.79 -113.88 34.05
C ALA A 111 13.06 -114.84 35.01
N ASP A 112 11.88 -114.47 35.51
CA ASP A 112 11.08 -115.28 36.43
C ASP A 112 10.66 -116.62 35.83
N GLU A 113 10.26 -116.63 34.55
CA GLU A 113 9.96 -117.87 33.79
C GLU A 113 11.17 -118.82 33.78
N TYR A 114 12.38 -118.29 33.55
CA TYR A 114 13.61 -119.08 33.54
C TYR A 114 14.05 -119.50 34.95
N LYS A 115 13.81 -118.69 35.99
CA LYS A 115 14.06 -119.09 37.38
C LYS A 115 13.17 -120.25 37.81
N GLU A 116 11.88 -120.18 37.50
CA GLU A 116 10.93 -121.25 37.82
C GLU A 116 11.19 -122.52 37.00
N GLU A 117 11.54 -122.40 35.72
CA GLU A 117 11.94 -123.55 34.91
C GLU A 117 13.21 -124.21 35.44
N TYR A 118 14.23 -123.41 35.81
CA TYR A 118 15.46 -123.91 36.43
C TYR A 118 15.17 -124.63 37.76
N LYS A 119 14.41 -123.99 38.65
CA LYS A 119 13.98 -124.56 39.94
C LYS A 119 13.24 -125.88 39.75
N LYS A 120 12.29 -125.96 38.81
CA LYS A 120 11.55 -127.19 38.50
C LYS A 120 12.46 -128.31 38.00
N ASN A 121 13.37 -127.99 37.09
CA ASN A 121 14.29 -128.95 36.49
C ASN A 121 15.32 -129.48 37.50
N ILE A 122 15.94 -128.60 38.28
CA ILE A 122 16.89 -128.95 39.34
C ILE A 122 16.21 -129.73 40.47
N THR A 123 14.98 -129.34 40.85
CA THR A 123 14.21 -130.10 41.84
C THR A 123 13.87 -131.50 41.35
N ARG A 124 13.47 -131.66 40.08
CA ARG A 124 13.21 -132.97 39.46
C ARG A 124 14.48 -133.81 39.36
N TYR A 125 15.61 -133.20 39.02
CA TYR A 125 16.90 -133.86 38.94
C TYR A 125 17.33 -134.44 40.29
N TYR A 126 17.27 -133.63 41.36
CA TYR A 126 17.63 -134.07 42.71
C TYR A 126 16.54 -134.96 43.37
N ALA A 127 15.31 -135.00 42.86
CA ALA A 127 14.22 -135.79 43.46
C ALA A 127 14.54 -137.29 43.59
N TYR A 128 15.14 -137.89 42.55
CA TYR A 128 15.57 -139.29 42.58
C TYR A 128 16.69 -139.50 43.61
N TYR A 129 17.71 -138.65 43.60
CA TYR A 129 18.86 -138.76 44.51
C TYR A 129 18.49 -138.51 45.98
N ILE A 130 17.52 -137.62 46.25
CA ILE A 130 16.98 -137.37 47.59
C ILE A 130 16.14 -138.56 48.09
N ALA A 131 15.38 -139.22 47.20
CA ALA A 131 14.56 -140.38 47.54
C ALA A 131 15.40 -141.66 47.76
N SER A 132 16.53 -141.79 47.07
CA SER A 132 17.45 -142.93 47.15
C SER A 132 18.58 -142.76 48.18
N ALA A 133 18.53 -141.72 49.02
CA ALA A 133 19.54 -141.48 50.05
C ALA A 133 19.47 -142.52 51.18
N ASP A 134 20.62 -143.05 51.55
CA ASP A 134 20.89 -144.11 52.53
C ASP A 134 20.89 -143.62 53.99
N SER A 135 20.91 -142.29 54.22
CA SER A 135 20.85 -141.68 55.55
C SER A 135 20.14 -140.31 55.55
N ILE A 136 19.60 -139.92 56.71
CA ILE A 136 18.95 -138.61 56.90
C ILE A 136 19.94 -137.47 56.64
N LEU A 137 21.18 -137.58 57.12
CA LEU A 137 22.26 -136.61 56.89
C LEU A 137 22.56 -136.41 55.40
N ARG A 138 22.59 -137.50 54.60
CA ARG A 138 22.84 -137.40 53.16
C ARG A 138 21.69 -136.73 52.42
N LYS A 139 20.46 -136.96 52.87
CA LYS A 139 19.25 -136.33 52.34
C LYS A 139 19.24 -134.82 52.56
N GLU A 140 19.60 -134.37 53.77
CA GLU A 140 19.70 -132.94 54.11
C GLU A 140 20.79 -132.24 53.29
N HIS A 141 21.94 -132.87 53.09
CA HIS A 141 23.02 -132.34 52.25
C HIS A 141 22.56 -132.13 50.80
N LEU A 142 21.88 -133.11 50.19
CA LEU A 142 21.39 -133.00 48.81
C LEU A 142 20.28 -131.96 48.65
N ILE A 143 19.44 -131.76 49.68
CA ILE A 143 18.44 -130.69 49.71
C ILE A 143 19.13 -129.32 49.77
N LYS A 144 20.17 -129.19 50.60
CA LYS A 144 20.95 -127.97 50.75
C LYS A 144 21.68 -127.60 49.46
N GLU A 145 22.39 -128.54 48.86
CA GLU A 145 23.11 -128.36 47.58
C GLU A 145 22.17 -127.96 46.44
N ARG A 146 20.97 -128.58 46.36
CA ARG A 146 19.93 -128.18 45.40
C ARG A 146 19.48 -126.73 45.61
N ASN A 147 19.22 -126.33 46.86
CA ASN A 147 18.76 -124.97 47.16
C ASN A 147 19.85 -123.94 46.88
N GLU A 148 21.10 -124.21 47.24
CA GLU A 148 22.26 -123.35 46.96
C GLU A 148 22.45 -123.13 45.46
N LEU A 149 22.30 -124.18 44.63
CA LEU A 149 22.36 -124.04 43.16
C LEU A 149 21.22 -123.19 42.59
N ILE A 150 20.01 -123.28 43.17
CA ILE A 150 18.86 -122.45 42.76
C ILE A 150 19.09 -120.99 43.16
N GLU A 151 19.61 -120.74 44.37
CA GLU A 151 19.98 -119.41 44.85
C GLU A 151 21.07 -118.78 43.97
N GLU A 152 22.16 -119.51 43.69
CA GLU A 152 23.26 -119.04 42.85
C GLU A 152 22.79 -118.68 41.43
N TYR A 153 21.94 -119.52 40.82
CA TYR A 153 21.38 -119.24 39.49
C TYR A 153 20.48 -117.99 39.50
N ASN A 154 19.63 -117.85 40.52
CA ASN A 154 18.75 -116.69 40.67
C ASN A 154 19.57 -115.40 40.83
N GLU A 155 20.60 -115.40 41.68
CA GLU A 155 21.50 -114.26 41.88
C GLU A 155 22.22 -113.85 40.59
N GLN A 156 22.79 -114.82 39.85
CA GLN A 156 23.48 -114.53 38.60
C GLN A 156 22.53 -114.00 37.52
N LEU A 157 21.28 -114.47 37.48
CA LEU A 157 20.28 -113.95 36.55
C LEU A 157 19.80 -112.56 36.97
N ASP A 158 19.62 -112.30 38.27
CA ASP A 158 19.28 -110.98 38.81
C ASP A 158 20.37 -109.94 38.55
N GLN A 159 21.64 -110.32 38.67
CA GLN A 159 22.77 -109.46 38.29
C GLN A 159 22.74 -109.10 36.80
N LYS A 160 22.45 -110.07 35.91
CA LYS A 160 22.32 -109.83 34.46
C LYS A 160 21.12 -108.94 34.12
N VAL A 161 19.99 -109.13 34.79
CA VAL A 161 18.80 -108.27 34.65
C VAL A 161 19.14 -106.85 35.10
N THR A 162 19.76 -106.69 36.27
CA THR A 162 20.14 -105.40 36.84
C THR A 162 21.09 -104.64 35.91
N ALA A 163 22.15 -105.30 35.44
CA ALA A 163 23.11 -104.71 34.49
C ALA A 163 22.45 -104.27 33.17
N ALA A 164 21.48 -105.02 32.64
CA ALA A 164 20.75 -104.65 31.43
C ALA A 164 19.82 -103.43 31.65
N VAL A 165 19.17 -103.34 32.81
CA VAL A 165 18.32 -102.21 33.19
C VAL A 165 19.16 -100.94 33.42
N GLU A 166 20.32 -101.05 34.07
CA GLU A 166 21.27 -99.96 34.26
C GLU A 166 21.81 -99.44 32.93
N LYS A 167 22.20 -100.35 32.03
CA LYS A 167 22.68 -99.99 30.69
C LYS A 167 21.61 -99.26 29.88
N CYS A 168 20.37 -99.77 29.87
CA CYS A 168 19.22 -99.11 29.23
C CYS A 168 18.97 -97.70 29.80
N THR A 169 19.10 -97.53 31.12
CA THR A 169 18.96 -96.22 31.79
C THR A 169 20.05 -95.26 31.34
N THR A 170 21.30 -95.72 31.31
CA THR A 170 22.47 -94.93 30.92
C THR A 170 22.34 -94.44 29.49
N ASP A 171 21.93 -95.31 28.57
CA ASP A 171 21.78 -94.94 27.15
C ASP A 171 20.60 -93.97 26.92
N ILE A 172 19.49 -94.10 27.66
CA ILE A 172 18.38 -93.14 27.64
C ILE A 172 18.85 -91.76 28.10
N LEU A 173 19.58 -91.69 29.22
CA LEU A 173 20.13 -90.43 29.74
C LEU A 173 21.11 -89.79 28.75
N ALA A 174 21.94 -90.58 28.07
CA ALA A 174 22.83 -90.08 27.02
C ALA A 174 22.05 -89.44 25.85
N LYS A 175 20.93 -90.04 25.43
CA LYS A 175 20.07 -89.47 24.38
C LYS A 175 19.34 -88.20 24.82
N ILE A 176 18.87 -88.15 26.08
CA ILE A 176 18.26 -86.94 26.65
C ILE A 176 19.28 -85.78 26.67
N LYS A 177 20.54 -86.06 27.05
CA LYS A 177 21.62 -85.06 27.06
C LYS A 177 21.89 -84.45 25.68
N ILE A 178 21.82 -85.26 24.61
CA ILE A 178 21.96 -84.76 23.22
C ILE A 178 20.83 -83.79 22.86
N ILE A 179 19.60 -84.08 23.28
CA ILE A 179 18.44 -83.22 23.02
C ILE A 179 18.56 -81.92 23.82
N ALA A 180 18.96 -81.98 25.09
CA ALA A 180 19.19 -80.80 25.93
C ALA A 180 20.27 -79.86 25.34
N ALA A 181 21.39 -80.42 24.87
CA ALA A 181 22.43 -79.63 24.20
C ALA A 181 21.93 -78.98 22.89
N TYR A 182 21.00 -79.63 22.18
CA TYR A 182 20.34 -79.02 21.02
C TYR A 182 19.43 -77.86 21.42
N HIS A 183 18.69 -77.98 22.52
CA HIS A 183 17.85 -76.91 23.07
C HIS A 183 18.68 -75.66 23.42
N GLU A 184 19.81 -75.83 24.12
CA GLU A 184 20.72 -74.72 24.44
C GLU A 184 21.20 -73.99 23.18
N LYS A 185 21.57 -74.74 22.13
CA LYS A 185 21.99 -74.16 20.85
C LYS A 185 20.86 -73.38 20.17
N LEU A 186 19.63 -73.88 20.29
CA LEU A 186 18.45 -73.25 19.72
C LEU A 186 18.14 -71.92 20.44
N VAL A 187 18.17 -71.90 21.78
CA VAL A 187 18.02 -70.68 22.58
C VAL A 187 19.09 -69.66 22.24
N LYS A 188 20.37 -70.05 22.21
CA LYS A 188 21.48 -69.15 21.85
C LYS A 188 21.32 -68.53 20.47
N SER A 189 20.84 -69.30 19.50
CA SER A 189 20.61 -68.81 18.13
C SER A 189 19.43 -67.83 18.07
N ALA A 190 18.39 -68.05 18.87
CA ALA A 190 17.25 -67.16 18.97
C ALA A 190 17.58 -65.85 19.71
N VAL A 191 18.34 -65.91 20.81
CA VAL A 191 18.82 -64.71 21.53
C VAL A 191 19.69 -63.83 20.61
N GLY A 192 20.66 -64.43 19.90
CA GLY A 192 21.48 -63.67 18.94
C GLY A 192 20.67 -63.04 17.79
N CYS A 193 19.54 -63.64 17.41
CA CYS A 193 18.58 -63.03 16.46
C CYS A 193 17.97 -61.75 17.05
N LEU A 194 17.49 -61.83 18.29
CA LEU A 194 16.82 -60.73 18.98
C LEU A 194 17.78 -59.55 19.22
N GLU A 195 19.01 -59.82 19.66
CA GLU A 195 20.07 -58.81 19.83
C GLU A 195 20.39 -58.09 18.51
N THR A 196 20.55 -58.85 17.42
CA THR A 196 20.81 -58.27 16.09
C THR A 196 19.65 -57.39 15.62
N ARG A 197 18.41 -57.80 15.93
CA ARG A 197 17.21 -57.04 15.60
C ARG A 197 17.16 -55.72 16.39
N GLU A 198 17.41 -55.76 17.70
CA GLU A 198 17.45 -54.58 18.56
C GLU A 198 18.46 -53.55 18.04
N GLN A 199 19.70 -53.99 17.76
CA GLN A 199 20.74 -53.14 17.18
C GLN A 199 20.29 -52.48 15.86
N LYS A 200 19.65 -53.24 14.96
CA LYS A 200 19.16 -52.70 13.67
C LYS A 200 18.03 -51.68 13.84
N ILE A 201 17.17 -51.87 14.83
CA ILE A 201 16.11 -50.92 15.17
C ILE A 201 16.72 -49.63 15.73
N GLU A 202 17.69 -49.71 16.63
CA GLU A 202 18.39 -48.54 17.18
C GLU A 202 19.15 -47.74 16.12
N GLU A 203 19.89 -48.42 15.23
CA GLU A 203 20.56 -47.79 14.08
C GLU A 203 19.57 -47.02 13.20
N TYR A 204 18.40 -47.61 12.96
CA TYR A 204 17.34 -46.99 12.17
C TYR A 204 16.72 -45.78 12.88
N ILE A 205 16.41 -45.90 14.18
CA ILE A 205 15.89 -44.80 15.01
C ILE A 205 16.86 -43.63 14.96
N THR A 206 18.14 -43.87 15.24
CA THR A 206 19.20 -42.83 15.22
C THR A 206 19.31 -42.15 13.85
N THR A 207 19.27 -42.93 12.77
CA THR A 207 19.31 -42.40 11.40
C THR A 207 18.08 -41.54 11.09
N LEU A 208 16.90 -41.96 11.53
CA LEU A 208 15.65 -41.24 11.31
C LEU A 208 15.61 -39.93 12.10
N GLU A 209 16.07 -39.94 13.35
CA GLU A 209 16.16 -38.75 14.20
C GLU A 209 17.08 -37.68 13.60
N ASN A 210 18.26 -38.09 13.12
CA ASN A 210 19.19 -37.18 12.45
C ASN A 210 18.58 -36.57 11.18
N LYS A 211 17.80 -37.35 10.41
CA LYS A 211 17.06 -36.83 9.24
C LYS A 211 15.97 -35.82 9.63
N CYS A 212 15.18 -36.10 10.67
CA CYS A 212 14.16 -35.17 11.16
C CYS A 212 14.80 -33.84 11.61
N LYS A 213 15.90 -33.89 12.38
CA LYS A 213 16.67 -32.69 12.78
C LYS A 213 17.16 -31.89 11.57
N LEU A 214 17.73 -32.56 10.56
CA LEU A 214 18.17 -31.93 9.31
C LEU A 214 17.02 -31.24 8.56
N TYR A 215 15.83 -31.84 8.50
CA TYR A 215 14.69 -31.24 7.84
C TYR A 215 14.17 -29.99 8.56
N VAL A 216 14.07 -30.03 9.90
CA VAL A 216 13.71 -28.84 10.69
C VAL A 216 14.75 -27.73 10.53
N GLY A 217 16.05 -28.07 10.59
CA GLY A 217 17.13 -27.08 10.36
C GLY A 217 17.08 -26.45 8.97
N ARG A 218 16.84 -27.25 7.92
CA ARG A 218 16.65 -26.75 6.55
C ARG A 218 15.40 -25.88 6.41
N PHE A 219 14.31 -26.25 7.09
CA PHE A 219 13.09 -25.44 7.13
C PHE A 219 13.36 -24.06 7.71
N VAL A 220 13.98 -23.99 8.89
CA VAL A 220 14.30 -22.72 9.57
C VAL A 220 15.24 -21.87 8.72
N SER A 221 16.34 -22.45 8.23
CA SER A 221 17.33 -21.71 7.42
C SER A 221 16.72 -21.08 6.15
N LYS A 222 15.82 -21.78 5.46
CA LYS A 222 15.14 -21.25 4.27
C LYS A 222 14.20 -20.10 4.60
N HIS A 223 13.41 -20.21 5.66
CA HIS A 223 12.50 -19.13 6.05
C HIS A 223 13.25 -17.89 6.54
N LEU A 224 14.35 -18.07 7.27
CA LEU A 224 15.23 -16.95 7.66
C LEU A 224 15.88 -16.27 6.44
N ALA A 225 16.30 -17.01 5.43
CA ALA A 225 16.83 -16.43 4.20
C ALA A 225 15.78 -15.60 3.43
N ILE A 226 14.53 -16.08 3.40
CA ILE A 226 13.40 -15.34 2.80
C ILE A 226 13.08 -14.08 3.62
N LEU A 227 13.09 -14.18 4.96
CA LEU A 227 12.91 -13.03 5.84
C LEU A 227 13.94 -11.94 5.56
N GLU A 228 15.22 -12.29 5.40
CA GLU A 228 16.26 -11.31 5.04
C GLU A 228 16.04 -10.67 3.66
N GLN A 229 15.49 -11.40 2.70
CA GLN A 229 15.10 -10.82 1.41
C GLN A 229 13.91 -9.87 1.54
N ASN A 230 12.90 -10.24 2.34
CA ASN A 230 11.73 -9.41 2.60
C ASN A 230 12.09 -8.15 3.39
N LYS A 231 13.01 -8.21 4.36
CA LYS A 231 13.55 -7.04 5.07
C LYS A 231 14.14 -6.01 4.11
N LYS A 232 14.94 -6.47 3.14
CA LYS A 232 15.51 -5.60 2.10
C LYS A 232 14.42 -4.95 1.24
N TYR A 233 13.40 -5.72 0.87
CA TYR A 233 12.27 -5.21 0.09
C TYR A 233 11.42 -4.19 0.88
N TYR A 234 11.14 -4.47 2.15
CA TYR A 234 10.38 -3.58 3.01
C TYR A 234 11.13 -2.25 3.20
N ARG A 235 12.44 -2.31 3.49
CA ARG A 235 13.30 -1.11 3.57
C ARG A 235 13.30 -0.32 2.26
N ALA A 236 13.38 -0.98 1.11
CA ALA A 236 13.31 -0.31 -0.19
C ALA A 236 11.93 0.35 -0.44
N THR A 237 10.85 -0.27 0.05
CA THR A 237 9.49 0.30 -0.03
C THR A 237 9.38 1.55 0.83
N LEU A 238 9.86 1.51 2.08
CA LEU A 238 9.89 2.68 2.96
C LEU A 238 10.73 3.81 2.35
N ALA A 239 11.92 3.51 1.82
CA ALA A 239 12.77 4.50 1.15
C ALA A 239 12.06 5.18 -0.04
N LYS A 240 11.23 4.44 -0.80
CA LYS A 240 10.41 5.02 -1.88
C LYS A 240 9.33 5.95 -1.34
N VAL A 241 8.56 5.52 -0.34
CA VAL A 241 7.49 6.34 0.25
C VAL A 241 8.06 7.61 0.89
N HIS A 242 9.17 7.46 1.62
CA HIS A 242 9.84 8.57 2.29
C HIS A 242 10.66 9.43 1.33
N GLY A 243 10.90 9.00 0.09
CA GLY A 243 11.69 9.73 -0.91
C GLY A 243 13.21 9.76 -0.63
N SER A 244 13.69 9.11 0.43
CA SER A 244 15.12 9.01 0.75
C SER A 244 15.39 7.80 1.64
N ALA A 245 16.49 7.08 1.36
CA ALA A 245 16.97 5.98 2.20
C ALA A 245 17.64 6.45 3.51
N LEU A 246 17.94 7.74 3.63
CA LEU A 246 18.59 8.33 4.80
C LEU A 246 17.59 9.00 5.76
N TRP A 247 16.32 9.14 5.36
CA TRP A 247 15.31 9.78 6.18
C TRP A 247 15.07 8.97 7.45
N GLN A 248 15.26 9.61 8.62
CA GLN A 248 15.04 9.02 9.94
C GLN A 248 15.58 7.58 10.06
N LYS A 249 16.80 7.35 9.55
CA LYS A 249 17.39 6.00 9.39
C LYS A 249 17.26 5.15 10.66
N ALA A 250 17.52 5.73 11.83
CA ALA A 250 17.38 5.02 13.11
C ALA A 250 15.95 4.51 13.38
N LYS A 251 14.91 5.31 13.10
CA LYS A 251 13.51 4.90 13.23
C LYS A 251 13.14 3.82 12.21
N VAL A 252 13.61 3.96 10.97
CA VAL A 252 13.40 2.94 9.93
C VAL A 252 14.08 1.63 10.32
N ASP A 253 15.31 1.68 10.81
CA ASP A 253 16.05 0.50 11.27
C ASP A 253 15.30 -0.19 12.43
N ALA A 254 14.77 0.57 13.40
CA ALA A 254 13.95 0.04 14.49
C ALA A 254 12.66 -0.65 13.98
N VAL A 255 11.94 -0.05 13.04
CA VAL A 255 10.74 -0.66 12.43
C VAL A 255 11.06 -1.95 11.68
N ILE A 256 12.19 -1.99 10.96
CA ILE A 256 12.65 -3.20 10.27
C ILE A 256 13.01 -4.30 11.27
N GLU A 257 13.55 -3.95 12.43
CA GLU A 257 13.87 -4.91 13.49
C GLU A 257 12.60 -5.48 14.13
N VAL A 258 11.59 -4.64 14.42
CA VAL A 258 10.28 -5.12 14.90
C VAL A 258 9.64 -6.09 13.90
N TYR A 259 9.68 -5.77 12.60
CA TYR A 259 9.23 -6.68 11.54
C TYR A 259 10.01 -8.00 11.57
N HIS A 260 11.33 -7.94 11.74
CA HIS A 260 12.19 -9.13 11.83
C HIS A 260 11.77 -10.01 13.00
N GLU A 261 11.57 -9.44 14.18
CA GLU A 261 11.17 -10.19 15.38
C GLU A 261 9.77 -10.81 15.24
N GLN A 262 8.80 -10.09 14.69
CA GLN A 262 7.44 -10.59 14.45
C GLN A 262 7.46 -11.81 13.51
N GLU A 263 8.15 -11.71 12.38
CA GLU A 263 8.27 -12.81 11.43
C GLU A 263 9.13 -13.97 11.96
N ALA A 264 10.21 -13.68 12.69
CA ALA A 264 11.02 -14.70 13.34
C ALA A 264 10.20 -15.52 14.36
N LYS A 265 9.32 -14.87 15.12
CA LYS A 265 8.36 -15.54 16.01
C LYS A 265 7.41 -16.46 15.22
N LYS A 266 6.82 -15.99 14.11
CA LYS A 266 5.97 -16.84 13.25
C LYS A 266 6.73 -18.05 12.71
N ILE A 267 7.96 -17.84 12.21
CA ILE A 267 8.82 -18.92 11.73
C ILE A 267 9.09 -19.94 12.83
N SER A 268 9.31 -19.50 14.08
CA SER A 268 9.53 -20.40 15.22
C SER A 268 8.30 -21.26 15.53
N VAL A 269 7.09 -20.68 15.47
CA VAL A 269 5.83 -21.41 15.65
C VAL A 269 5.65 -22.45 14.55
N LEU A 270 5.81 -22.04 13.28
CA LEU A 270 5.72 -22.96 12.14
C LEU A 270 6.77 -24.07 12.19
N ALA A 271 7.99 -23.76 12.66
CA ALA A 271 9.06 -24.75 12.83
C ALA A 271 8.70 -25.77 13.92
N LYS A 272 8.05 -25.34 15.00
CA LYS A 272 7.55 -26.21 16.06
C LYS A 272 6.43 -27.12 15.55
N GLU A 273 5.42 -26.56 14.88
CA GLU A 273 4.34 -27.33 14.26
C GLU A 273 4.86 -28.37 13.25
N TYR A 274 5.86 -27.96 12.44
CA TYR A 274 6.52 -28.87 11.51
C TYR A 274 7.28 -29.98 12.24
N ALA A 275 8.00 -29.66 13.32
CA ALA A 275 8.70 -30.64 14.14
C ALA A 275 7.73 -31.63 14.82
N ASP A 276 6.59 -31.16 15.34
CA ASP A 276 5.56 -32.00 15.97
C ASP A 276 4.91 -32.95 14.95
N THR A 277 4.65 -32.47 13.74
CA THR A 277 4.16 -33.29 12.63
C THR A 277 5.19 -34.36 12.25
N LEU A 278 6.48 -33.98 12.14
CA LEU A 278 7.56 -34.93 11.87
C LEU A 278 7.73 -35.96 12.99
N ASN A 279 7.58 -35.57 14.26
CA ASN A 279 7.65 -36.48 15.41
C ASN A 279 6.51 -37.50 15.38
N THR A 280 5.30 -37.08 15.01
CA THR A 280 4.15 -37.98 14.83
C THR A 280 4.40 -39.00 13.73
N CYS A 281 4.93 -38.57 12.58
CA CYS A 281 5.32 -39.48 11.49
C CYS A 281 6.50 -40.38 11.88
N LYS A 282 7.50 -39.84 12.60
CA LYS A 282 8.66 -40.57 13.12
C LYS A 282 8.21 -41.77 13.96
N ALA A 283 7.34 -41.55 14.93
CA ALA A 283 6.82 -42.60 15.80
C ALA A 283 6.14 -43.74 15.00
N LYS A 284 5.28 -43.39 14.04
CA LYS A 284 4.61 -44.37 13.16
C LYS A 284 5.61 -45.17 12.31
N LEU A 285 6.65 -44.53 11.79
CA LEU A 285 7.68 -45.20 11.00
C LEU A 285 8.53 -46.15 11.85
N ILE A 286 8.85 -45.78 13.09
CA ILE A 286 9.57 -46.66 14.03
C ILE A 286 8.73 -47.91 14.32
N THR A 287 7.44 -47.76 14.64
CA THR A 287 6.54 -48.90 14.87
C THR A 287 6.45 -49.81 13.64
N ASN A 288 6.27 -49.25 12.45
CA ASN A 288 6.22 -50.05 11.22
C ASN A 288 7.54 -50.77 10.92
N TYR A 289 8.69 -50.13 11.18
CA TYR A 289 9.99 -50.75 11.02
C TYR A 289 10.20 -51.91 11.99
N ARG A 290 9.83 -51.73 13.27
CA ARG A 290 9.84 -52.77 14.30
C ARG A 290 9.03 -54.00 13.89
N CYS A 291 7.85 -53.81 13.30
CA CYS A 291 6.97 -54.91 12.88
C CYS A 291 7.41 -55.59 11.57
N ALA A 292 8.05 -54.84 10.67
CA ALA A 292 8.56 -55.39 9.41
C ALA A 292 9.83 -56.25 9.61
N TYR A 293 10.61 -55.99 10.66
CA TYR A 293 11.83 -56.74 10.98
C TYR A 293 11.51 -57.94 11.90
N LYS A 294 11.45 -59.14 11.32
CA LYS A 294 10.98 -60.36 12.01
C LYS A 294 12.13 -61.31 12.39
N CYS A 295 12.09 -61.80 13.62
CA CYS A 295 12.90 -62.91 14.11
C CYS A 295 12.09 -64.20 14.11
N TYR A 296 12.66 -65.26 13.56
CA TYR A 296 12.11 -66.60 13.69
C TYR A 296 13.01 -67.38 14.65
N MET A 297 12.42 -68.06 15.64
CA MET A 297 13.18 -68.64 16.77
C MET A 297 13.74 -70.07 16.56
N SER A 298 13.31 -70.82 15.53
CA SER A 298 13.95 -70.65 14.22
C SER A 298 15.28 -71.24 13.75
N ASN A 299 15.85 -70.36 12.92
CA ASN A 299 16.92 -70.56 11.96
C ASN A 299 17.54 -69.18 11.61
N SER A 300 17.50 -68.19 12.53
CA SER A 300 17.98 -66.78 12.43
C SER A 300 16.98 -65.70 11.95
N CYS A 301 17.39 -64.43 11.96
CA CYS A 301 16.57 -63.28 11.54
C CYS A 301 16.18 -63.39 10.06
N LEU A 302 14.92 -63.08 9.73
CA LEU A 302 14.54 -62.88 8.34
C LEU A 302 14.92 -61.44 7.93
N ARG A 303 15.64 -61.30 6.82
CA ARG A 303 16.05 -59.99 6.31
C ARG A 303 14.82 -59.09 6.10
N PHE A 304 14.93 -57.85 6.56
CA PHE A 304 13.96 -56.78 6.34
C PHE A 304 13.48 -56.75 4.88
N TYR A 305 12.19 -57.02 4.67
CA TYR A 305 11.59 -57.03 3.34
C TYR A 305 11.25 -55.59 2.94
N LYS A 306 12.19 -54.91 2.25
CA LYS A 306 12.08 -53.50 1.83
C LYS A 306 10.76 -53.14 1.12
N LYS A 307 10.18 -54.06 0.35
CA LYS A 307 9.07 -53.79 -0.59
C LYS A 307 7.78 -53.33 0.11
N THR A 308 7.40 -53.96 1.24
CA THR A 308 6.21 -53.61 2.04
C THR A 308 6.41 -52.37 2.89
N TYR A 309 7.64 -52.09 3.32
CA TYR A 309 7.95 -50.89 4.07
C TYR A 309 7.89 -49.61 3.22
N TYR A 310 8.40 -49.65 1.97
CA TYR A 310 8.40 -48.48 1.10
C TYR A 310 6.99 -47.99 0.74
N SER A 311 6.01 -48.88 0.59
CA SER A 311 4.62 -48.47 0.33
C SER A 311 4.02 -47.73 1.53
N TYR A 312 4.25 -48.21 2.75
CA TYR A 312 3.80 -47.54 3.98
C TYR A 312 4.54 -46.21 4.23
N CYS A 313 5.86 -46.12 3.98
CA CYS A 313 6.58 -44.83 4.11
C CYS A 313 6.00 -43.78 3.15
N ARG A 314 5.62 -44.18 1.92
CA ARG A 314 5.04 -43.27 0.92
C ARG A 314 3.71 -42.69 1.40
N ASN A 315 2.83 -43.52 1.95
CA ASN A 315 1.52 -43.11 2.45
C ASN A 315 1.62 -42.23 3.72
N LEU A 316 2.67 -42.41 4.53
CA LEU A 316 2.92 -41.63 5.75
C LEU A 316 3.66 -40.30 5.50
N GLY A 317 3.88 -39.92 4.25
CA GLY A 317 4.53 -38.64 3.95
C GLY A 317 5.98 -38.58 4.41
N CYS A 318 6.71 -39.71 4.38
CA CYS A 318 8.14 -39.89 4.70
C CYS A 318 9.10 -38.92 3.96
N TRP A 319 8.56 -38.09 3.07
CA TRP A 319 9.21 -37.05 2.27
C TRP A 319 8.46 -35.72 2.32
N TYR A 320 7.85 -35.36 3.47
CA TYR A 320 7.13 -34.08 3.61
C TYR A 320 8.09 -32.92 3.31
N LYS A 321 8.06 -32.49 2.04
CA LYS A 321 8.77 -31.35 1.51
C LYS A 321 7.80 -30.19 1.64
N TYR A 322 7.94 -29.46 2.73
CA TYR A 322 7.29 -28.16 2.80
C TYR A 322 7.96 -27.24 1.79
N THR A 323 7.23 -26.91 0.72
CA THR A 323 7.59 -25.85 -0.22
C THR A 323 6.80 -24.61 0.16
N PRO A 324 7.44 -23.57 0.70
CA PRO A 324 6.75 -22.31 0.93
C PRO A 324 6.34 -21.70 -0.43
N SER A 325 5.06 -21.39 -0.61
CA SER A 325 4.60 -20.52 -1.69
C SER A 325 4.40 -19.11 -1.14
N TYR A 326 5.29 -18.18 -1.50
CA TYR A 326 5.14 -16.77 -1.17
C TYR A 326 5.09 -15.95 -2.47
N CYS A 327 3.93 -15.38 -2.75
CA CYS A 327 3.77 -14.34 -3.76
C CYS A 327 3.78 -12.98 -3.05
N VAL A 328 4.82 -12.17 -3.27
CA VAL A 328 4.85 -10.78 -2.78
C VAL A 328 4.19 -9.88 -3.82
N VAL A 329 3.07 -9.26 -3.45
CA VAL A 329 2.22 -8.46 -4.35
C VAL A 329 2.85 -7.09 -4.61
N ARG A 330 2.94 -6.73 -5.90
CA ARG A 330 3.47 -5.47 -6.44
C ARG A 330 2.47 -4.31 -6.37
N LYS A 331 2.25 -3.73 -5.19
CA LYS A 331 1.73 -2.35 -5.07
C LYS A 331 2.47 -1.60 -3.97
N THR A 332 3.44 -0.78 -4.36
CA THR A 332 4.12 0.17 -3.45
C THR A 332 3.42 1.52 -3.53
N LEU A 333 3.17 2.14 -2.38
CA LEU A 333 2.67 3.51 -2.28
C LEU A 333 3.71 4.49 -2.89
N CYS A 334 3.25 5.45 -3.68
CA CYS A 334 4.12 6.51 -4.21
C CYS A 334 4.48 7.53 -3.12
N PRO A 335 5.56 8.32 -3.28
CA PRO A 335 5.79 9.48 -2.42
C PRO A 335 4.60 10.43 -2.43
N PHE A 336 4.33 11.10 -1.31
CA PHE A 336 3.30 12.13 -1.26
C PHE A 336 3.68 13.30 -2.17
N TYR A 337 2.72 13.77 -2.96
CA TYR A 337 2.88 14.91 -3.86
C TYR A 337 1.60 15.73 -3.89
N TYR A 338 1.73 17.04 -3.75
CA TYR A 338 0.65 18.00 -3.93
C TYR A 338 0.94 18.84 -5.20
N PRO A 339 0.01 18.90 -6.18
CA PRO A 339 0.25 19.56 -7.46
C PRO A 339 0.10 21.09 -7.34
N TYR A 340 1.05 21.74 -6.66
CA TYR A 340 1.12 23.19 -6.62
C TYR A 340 1.63 23.76 -7.95
N LYS A 341 0.99 24.84 -8.43
CA LYS A 341 1.43 25.59 -9.60
C LYS A 341 1.72 27.03 -9.18
N PRO A 342 2.93 27.56 -9.48
CA PRO A 342 3.27 28.93 -9.17
C PRO A 342 2.29 29.93 -9.79
N ILE A 343 1.97 30.97 -9.04
CA ILE A 343 1.01 32.00 -9.46
C ILE A 343 1.70 32.93 -10.44
N SER A 344 1.29 32.87 -11.70
CA SER A 344 1.82 33.72 -12.76
C SER A 344 0.69 34.35 -13.57
N PHE A 345 0.90 35.60 -13.99
CA PHE A 345 -0.02 36.35 -14.82
C PHE A 345 0.71 36.84 -16.07
N SER A 346 0.16 36.57 -17.25
CA SER A 346 0.69 37.03 -18.53
C SER A 346 0.02 38.33 -18.99
N CYS A 347 0.66 39.04 -19.92
CA CYS A 347 0.08 40.22 -20.60
C CYS A 347 -0.25 41.41 -19.67
N LEU A 348 0.46 41.55 -18.55
CA LEU A 348 0.30 42.69 -17.65
C LEU A 348 0.80 43.97 -18.30
N ARG A 349 -0.09 44.95 -18.48
CA ARG A 349 0.28 46.31 -18.91
C ARG A 349 1.15 46.99 -17.86
N THR A 350 2.27 47.55 -18.30
CA THR A 350 3.09 48.48 -17.54
C THR A 350 2.95 49.87 -18.16
N CYS A 351 2.94 50.91 -17.32
CA CYS A 351 2.89 52.30 -17.77
C CYS A 351 3.94 53.10 -17.02
N VAL A 352 4.49 54.13 -17.68
CA VAL A 352 5.47 55.01 -17.06
C VAL A 352 4.73 55.90 -16.06
N VAL A 353 4.94 55.66 -14.76
CA VAL A 353 4.26 56.30 -13.62
C VAL A 353 4.26 57.85 -13.64
N PRO A 354 5.23 58.58 -14.24
CA PRO A 354 5.17 60.03 -14.34
C PRO A 354 4.10 60.58 -15.29
N ALA A 355 3.31 59.78 -16.02
CA ALA A 355 2.26 60.31 -16.92
C ALA A 355 1.07 61.01 -16.19
N VAL A 356 1.16 61.22 -14.88
CA VAL A 356 0.18 61.93 -14.03
C VAL A 356 0.68 63.32 -13.63
N VAL A 357 1.31 64.07 -14.54
CA VAL A 357 1.72 65.46 -14.27
C VAL A 357 0.57 66.46 -14.44
N ARG A 358 -0.51 66.07 -15.13
CA ARG A 358 -1.66 66.95 -15.35
C ARG A 358 -2.64 66.90 -14.17
N ASN A 359 -2.95 68.08 -13.64
CA ASN A 359 -3.96 68.33 -12.62
C ASN A 359 -4.96 69.39 -13.12
N GLY A 360 -6.05 69.60 -12.37
CA GLY A 360 -7.04 70.64 -12.71
C GLY A 360 -6.42 72.02 -12.92
N ALA A 361 -5.37 72.38 -12.17
CA ALA A 361 -4.66 73.66 -12.33
C ALA A 361 -3.97 73.81 -13.70
N THR A 362 -3.40 72.73 -14.23
CA THR A 362 -2.78 72.73 -15.56
C THR A 362 -3.83 72.91 -16.66
N ILE A 363 -4.99 72.26 -16.51
CA ILE A 363 -6.13 72.38 -17.44
C ILE A 363 -6.68 73.82 -17.43
N ILE A 364 -6.82 74.42 -16.24
CA ILE A 364 -7.27 75.81 -16.09
C ILE A 364 -6.34 76.74 -16.88
N LYS A 365 -5.03 76.64 -16.64
CA LYS A 365 -4.04 77.51 -17.30
C LYS A 365 -4.10 77.41 -18.83
N GLU A 366 -4.07 76.19 -19.39
CA GLU A 366 -4.08 75.99 -20.85
C GLU A 366 -5.39 76.47 -21.52
N LEU A 367 -6.54 76.29 -20.86
CA LEU A 367 -7.84 76.71 -21.41
C LEU A 367 -8.09 78.22 -21.23
N GLU A 368 -7.60 78.82 -20.15
CA GLU A 368 -7.63 80.27 -19.94
C GLU A 368 -6.76 81.00 -20.97
N GLU A 369 -5.57 80.47 -21.30
CA GLU A 369 -4.72 81.01 -22.39
C GLU A 369 -5.45 81.00 -23.73
N LYS A 370 -6.21 79.93 -24.04
CA LYS A 370 -7.05 79.85 -25.25
C LYS A 370 -8.20 80.85 -25.22
N LEU A 371 -8.84 81.05 -24.06
CA LEU A 371 -9.91 82.04 -23.87
C LEU A 371 -9.40 83.47 -24.08
N GLU A 372 -8.27 83.82 -23.48
CA GLU A 372 -7.67 85.15 -23.62
C GLU A 372 -7.28 85.44 -25.08
N LYS A 373 -6.78 84.44 -25.81
CA LYS A 373 -6.52 84.60 -27.25
C LYS A 373 -7.80 84.87 -28.03
N ALA A 374 -8.88 84.14 -27.77
CA ALA A 374 -10.17 84.33 -28.44
C ALA A 374 -10.78 85.70 -28.12
N ILE A 375 -10.71 86.16 -26.87
CA ILE A 375 -11.18 87.50 -26.46
C ILE A 375 -10.42 88.59 -27.22
N LYS A 376 -9.09 88.49 -27.31
CA LYS A 376 -8.28 89.44 -28.10
C LYS A 376 -8.73 89.50 -29.56
N GLU A 377 -9.01 88.37 -30.18
CA GLU A 377 -9.52 88.31 -31.56
C GLU A 377 -10.89 89.01 -31.69
N TYR A 378 -11.82 88.79 -30.75
CA TYR A 378 -13.12 89.46 -30.75
C TYR A 378 -13.01 90.98 -30.56
N VAL A 379 -12.11 91.44 -29.69
CA VAL A 379 -11.82 92.87 -29.48
C VAL A 379 -11.26 93.50 -30.75
N VAL A 380 -10.34 92.82 -31.46
CA VAL A 380 -9.80 93.29 -32.75
C VAL A 380 -10.91 93.45 -33.79
N ILE A 381 -11.79 92.44 -33.93
CA ILE A 381 -12.92 92.50 -34.87
C ILE A 381 -13.84 93.68 -34.55
N PHE A 382 -14.20 93.86 -33.28
CA PHE A 382 -15.06 94.96 -32.87
C PHE A 382 -14.41 96.34 -33.08
N THR A 383 -13.10 96.46 -32.81
CA THR A 383 -12.34 97.70 -33.03
C THR A 383 -12.32 98.09 -34.52
N ALA A 384 -12.19 97.10 -35.42
CA ALA A 384 -12.30 97.33 -36.85
C ALA A 384 -13.70 97.84 -37.24
N TRP A 385 -14.77 97.28 -36.67
CA TRP A 385 -16.14 97.77 -36.89
C TRP A 385 -16.36 99.18 -36.34
N LYS A 386 -15.88 99.46 -35.11
CA LYS A 386 -15.92 100.81 -34.51
C LYS A 386 -15.26 101.86 -35.41
N THR A 387 -14.11 101.53 -35.98
CA THR A 387 -13.38 102.40 -36.91
C THR A 387 -14.21 102.68 -38.16
N LYS A 388 -14.76 101.63 -38.79
CA LYS A 388 -15.64 101.75 -39.95
C LYS A 388 -16.89 102.58 -39.65
N TRP A 389 -17.53 102.40 -38.50
CA TRP A 389 -18.70 103.19 -38.10
C TRP A 389 -18.36 104.66 -37.84
N THR A 390 -17.18 104.94 -37.28
CA THR A 390 -16.72 106.32 -37.04
C THR A 390 -16.49 107.06 -38.36
N GLN A 391 -15.84 106.40 -39.33
CA GLN A 391 -15.67 106.93 -40.69
C GLN A 391 -17.04 107.16 -41.35
N TYR A 392 -17.93 106.16 -41.29
CA TYR A 392 -19.29 106.29 -41.83
C TYR A 392 -20.08 107.45 -41.22
N HIS A 393 -20.02 107.63 -39.89
CA HIS A 393 -20.68 108.75 -39.22
C HIS A 393 -20.16 110.10 -39.71
N THR A 394 -18.85 110.19 -39.96
CA THR A 394 -18.21 111.40 -40.50
C THR A 394 -18.70 111.68 -41.93
N GLU A 395 -18.59 110.69 -42.83
CA GLU A 395 -19.05 110.79 -44.21
C GLU A 395 -20.56 111.10 -44.31
N TYR A 396 -21.37 110.51 -43.43
CA TYR A 396 -22.80 110.78 -43.37
C TYR A 396 -23.07 112.22 -42.96
N CYS A 397 -22.35 112.75 -41.95
CA CYS A 397 -22.50 114.15 -41.54
C CYS A 397 -22.06 115.12 -42.63
N ASP A 398 -20.99 114.80 -43.37
CA ASP A 398 -20.51 115.61 -44.48
C ASP A 398 -21.53 115.65 -45.63
N LYS A 399 -22.02 114.49 -46.06
CA LYS A 399 -23.09 114.41 -47.08
C LYS A 399 -24.38 115.08 -46.61
N TYR A 400 -24.74 114.93 -45.33
CA TYR A 400 -25.90 115.60 -44.76
C TYR A 400 -25.73 117.12 -44.80
N ASN A 401 -24.54 117.63 -44.51
CA ASN A 401 -24.21 119.06 -44.61
C ASN A 401 -24.24 119.57 -46.06
N GLU A 402 -23.72 118.80 -47.02
CA GLU A 402 -23.78 119.12 -48.45
C GLU A 402 -25.22 119.21 -48.95
N ILE A 403 -26.05 118.19 -48.68
CA ILE A 403 -27.47 118.19 -49.05
C ILE A 403 -28.20 119.39 -48.43
N LEU A 404 -27.89 119.74 -47.18
CA LEU A 404 -28.46 120.92 -46.55
C LEU A 404 -28.05 122.22 -47.27
N LYS A 405 -26.77 122.32 -47.65
CA LYS A 405 -26.20 123.48 -48.37
C LYS A 405 -26.84 123.66 -49.74
N GLU A 406 -26.88 122.62 -50.57
CA GLU A 406 -27.49 122.66 -51.91
C GLU A 406 -28.95 123.13 -51.85
N ARG A 407 -29.69 122.67 -50.84
CA ARG A 407 -31.11 123.00 -50.69
C ARG A 407 -31.31 124.42 -50.17
N HIS A 408 -30.44 124.90 -49.29
CA HIS A 408 -30.43 126.30 -48.86
C HIS A 408 -30.10 127.22 -50.06
N GLU A 409 -29.13 126.85 -50.91
CA GLU A 409 -28.82 127.57 -52.14
C GLU A 409 -30.02 127.58 -53.11
N TRP A 410 -30.68 126.45 -53.30
CA TRP A 410 -31.91 126.37 -54.10
C TRP A 410 -33.01 127.29 -53.55
N TYR A 411 -33.21 127.30 -52.22
CA TYR A 411 -34.21 128.16 -51.59
C TYR A 411 -33.88 129.64 -51.75
N ILE A 412 -32.61 130.01 -51.60
CA ILE A 412 -32.12 131.38 -51.86
C ILE A 412 -32.38 131.77 -53.34
N ARG A 413 -32.06 130.89 -54.31
CA ARG A 413 -32.35 131.16 -55.73
C ARG A 413 -33.84 131.34 -55.97
N ARG A 414 -34.69 130.56 -55.31
CA ARG A 414 -36.15 130.68 -55.41
C ARG A 414 -36.65 132.01 -54.85
N VAL A 415 -36.11 132.47 -53.74
CA VAL A 415 -36.46 133.78 -53.15
C VAL A 415 -35.98 134.92 -54.05
N ILE A 416 -34.76 134.83 -54.61
CA ILE A 416 -34.25 135.80 -55.59
C ILE A 416 -35.18 135.85 -56.82
N ALA A 417 -35.55 134.70 -57.38
CA ALA A 417 -36.44 134.64 -58.54
C ALA A 417 -37.80 135.27 -58.24
N ARG A 418 -38.33 135.11 -57.01
CA ARG A 418 -39.56 135.77 -56.58
C ARG A 418 -39.43 137.28 -56.58
N PHE A 419 -38.34 137.82 -56.01
CA PHE A 419 -38.10 139.26 -56.00
C PHE A 419 -37.89 139.85 -57.40
N VAL A 420 -37.26 139.11 -58.31
CA VAL A 420 -37.12 139.53 -59.72
C VAL A 420 -38.49 139.67 -60.39
N VAL A 421 -39.41 138.74 -60.14
CA VAL A 421 -40.79 138.82 -60.65
C VAL A 421 -41.56 139.99 -60.02
N GLU A 422 -41.46 140.16 -58.70
CA GLU A 422 -42.15 141.24 -57.96
C GLU A 422 -41.65 142.64 -58.39
N ASN A 423 -40.37 142.79 -58.70
CA ASN A 423 -39.80 144.07 -59.15
C ASN A 423 -40.03 144.35 -60.65
N ASN A 424 -40.45 143.33 -61.42
CA ASN A 424 -40.44 143.34 -62.89
C ASN A 424 -39.08 143.79 -63.49
N SER A 425 -37.99 143.52 -62.76
CA SER A 425 -36.61 143.92 -63.07
C SER A 425 -35.63 142.91 -62.46
N THR A 426 -34.48 142.72 -63.10
CA THR A 426 -33.39 141.87 -62.61
C THR A 426 -32.59 142.50 -61.47
N GLU A 427 -32.76 143.80 -61.22
CA GLU A 427 -32.09 144.50 -60.13
C GLU A 427 -32.86 144.38 -58.80
N LEU A 428 -32.15 143.89 -57.78
CA LEU A 428 -32.66 143.79 -56.41
C LEU A 428 -32.46 145.10 -55.65
N THR A 429 -33.48 145.54 -54.92
CA THR A 429 -33.41 146.71 -54.04
C THR A 429 -32.45 146.46 -52.86
N ALA A 430 -31.95 147.54 -52.24
CA ALA A 430 -31.06 147.43 -51.08
C ALA A 430 -31.70 146.66 -49.91
N LEU A 431 -33.01 146.82 -49.69
CA LEU A 431 -33.78 146.08 -48.68
C LEU A 431 -33.85 144.58 -49.01
N GLN A 432 -34.13 144.19 -50.26
CA GLN A 432 -34.16 142.78 -50.68
C GLN A 432 -32.76 142.14 -50.63
N LYS A 433 -31.70 142.88 -50.96
CA LYS A 433 -30.30 142.42 -50.78
C LYS A 433 -29.97 142.16 -49.31
N ALA A 434 -30.40 143.05 -48.41
CA ALA A 434 -30.25 142.87 -46.97
C ALA A 434 -31.09 141.68 -46.44
N GLU A 435 -32.29 141.46 -46.97
CA GLU A 435 -33.15 140.34 -46.61
C GLU A 435 -32.57 138.99 -47.07
N ILE A 436 -32.02 138.92 -48.29
CA ILE A 436 -31.28 137.75 -48.77
C ILE A 436 -30.03 137.50 -47.91
N ALA A 437 -29.32 138.54 -47.48
CA ALA A 437 -28.16 138.40 -46.60
C ALA A 437 -28.56 137.88 -45.20
N LYS A 438 -29.65 138.40 -44.63
CA LYS A 438 -30.23 137.92 -43.37
C LYS A 438 -30.66 136.46 -43.49
N LEU A 439 -31.37 136.10 -44.56
CA LEU A 439 -31.81 134.73 -44.82
C LEU A 439 -30.62 133.77 -45.02
N LYS A 440 -29.56 134.20 -45.72
CA LYS A 440 -28.30 133.43 -45.83
C LYS A 440 -27.68 133.14 -44.46
N LYS A 441 -27.69 134.13 -43.57
CA LYS A 441 -27.16 133.99 -42.20
C LYS A 441 -27.99 133.00 -41.37
N GLU A 442 -29.31 133.17 -41.34
CA GLU A 442 -30.24 132.29 -40.60
C GLU A 442 -30.19 130.83 -41.12
N LEU A 443 -30.13 130.64 -42.44
CA LEU A 443 -30.00 129.30 -43.04
C LEU A 443 -28.66 128.64 -42.72
N ASN A 444 -27.57 129.41 -42.65
CA ASN A 444 -26.26 128.89 -42.25
C ASN A 444 -26.22 128.52 -40.77
N GLU A 445 -26.82 129.32 -39.89
CA GLU A 445 -26.93 129.02 -38.46
C GLU A 445 -27.74 127.73 -38.23
N ARG A 446 -28.93 127.62 -38.85
CA ARG A 446 -29.79 126.41 -38.77
C ARG A 446 -29.10 125.16 -39.31
N ARG A 447 -28.38 125.26 -40.43
CA ARG A 447 -27.58 124.15 -40.98
C ARG A 447 -26.55 123.67 -39.97
N THR A 448 -25.79 124.61 -39.41
CA THR A 448 -24.68 124.31 -38.49
C THR A 448 -25.20 123.62 -37.23
N GLU A 449 -26.32 124.11 -36.68
CA GLU A 449 -26.98 123.50 -35.52
C GLU A 449 -27.53 122.09 -35.82
N ALA A 450 -28.15 121.88 -36.99
CA ALA A 450 -28.70 120.58 -37.37
C ALA A 450 -27.64 119.52 -37.60
N VAL A 451 -26.54 119.87 -38.29
CA VAL A 451 -25.40 118.97 -38.50
C VAL A 451 -24.77 118.61 -37.14
N LEU A 452 -24.59 119.59 -36.25
CA LEU A 452 -24.02 119.38 -34.92
C LEU A 452 -24.93 118.48 -34.05
N THR A 453 -26.24 118.67 -34.10
CA THR A 453 -27.21 117.84 -33.38
C THR A 453 -27.18 116.39 -33.88
N TYR A 454 -27.14 116.18 -35.19
CA TYR A 454 -27.08 114.84 -35.77
C TYR A 454 -25.73 114.15 -35.49
N LYS A 455 -24.62 114.89 -35.55
CA LYS A 455 -23.28 114.42 -35.17
C LYS A 455 -23.24 113.92 -33.72
N LYS A 456 -23.85 114.67 -32.78
CA LYS A 456 -24.00 114.24 -31.38
C LYS A 456 -24.83 112.96 -31.25
N LYS A 457 -25.93 112.84 -31.99
CA LYS A 457 -26.81 111.65 -31.97
C LYS A 457 -26.08 110.39 -32.44
N LEU A 458 -25.32 110.48 -33.54
CA LEU A 458 -24.53 109.36 -34.07
C LEU A 458 -23.38 108.96 -33.12
N LEU A 459 -22.75 109.94 -32.47
CA LEU A 459 -21.72 109.68 -31.45
C LEU A 459 -22.29 108.93 -30.24
N ASN A 460 -23.46 109.32 -29.74
CA ASN A 460 -24.10 108.62 -28.62
C ASN A 460 -24.44 107.16 -28.94
N LEU A 461 -24.95 106.88 -30.15
CA LEU A 461 -25.21 105.51 -30.60
C LEU A 461 -23.93 104.66 -30.66
N LEU A 462 -22.82 105.25 -31.09
CA LEU A 462 -21.51 104.57 -31.10
C LEU A 462 -21.05 104.24 -29.66
N LEU A 463 -21.21 105.17 -28.72
CA LEU A 463 -20.84 104.97 -27.33
C LEU A 463 -21.70 103.87 -26.66
N GLU A 464 -23.00 103.85 -26.92
CA GLU A 464 -23.89 102.79 -26.45
C GLU A 464 -23.49 101.41 -27.01
N CYS A 465 -23.11 101.33 -28.29
CA CYS A 465 -22.61 100.09 -28.89
C CYS A 465 -21.30 99.61 -28.24
N VAL A 466 -20.38 100.52 -27.92
CA VAL A 466 -19.12 100.20 -27.23
C VAL A 466 -19.39 99.71 -25.81
N ALA A 467 -20.27 100.36 -25.06
CA ALA A 467 -20.64 99.94 -23.71
C ALA A 467 -21.23 98.52 -23.71
N LYS A 468 -22.18 98.25 -24.61
CA LYS A 468 -22.79 96.90 -24.75
C LYS A 468 -21.80 95.83 -25.18
N PHE A 469 -20.82 96.16 -26.02
CA PHE A 469 -19.78 95.19 -26.39
C PHE A 469 -18.92 94.81 -25.18
N ASN A 470 -18.48 95.81 -24.39
CA ASN A 470 -17.68 95.58 -23.19
C ASN A 470 -18.46 94.75 -22.15
N GLU A 471 -19.75 94.99 -21.99
CA GLU A 471 -20.59 94.18 -21.09
C GLU A 471 -20.71 92.72 -21.56
N ASN A 472 -21.02 92.50 -22.84
CA ASN A 472 -21.18 91.15 -23.41
C ASN A 472 -19.88 90.34 -23.41
N ILE A 473 -18.71 90.98 -23.59
CA ILE A 473 -17.43 90.27 -23.60
C ILE A 473 -17.01 89.83 -22.18
N GLU A 474 -17.33 90.62 -21.15
CA GLU A 474 -17.12 90.23 -19.75
C GLU A 474 -18.08 89.10 -19.34
N GLU A 475 -19.35 89.16 -19.73
CA GLU A 475 -20.30 88.08 -19.47
C GLU A 475 -19.87 86.76 -20.16
N TYR A 476 -19.37 86.86 -21.40
CA TYR A 476 -18.81 85.72 -22.13
C TYR A 476 -17.57 85.14 -21.41
N LYS A 477 -16.65 86.02 -20.97
CA LYS A 477 -15.45 85.63 -20.24
C LYS A 477 -15.82 84.84 -18.98
N GLN A 478 -16.76 85.34 -18.19
CA GLN A 478 -17.20 84.66 -16.97
C GLN A 478 -17.81 83.28 -17.25
N LYS A 479 -18.71 83.17 -18.24
CA LYS A 479 -19.32 81.89 -18.64
C LYS A 479 -18.30 80.85 -19.10
N ALA A 480 -17.28 81.28 -19.85
CA ALA A 480 -16.22 80.40 -20.30
C ALA A 480 -15.30 79.96 -19.14
N LEU A 481 -14.96 80.86 -18.22
CA LEU A 481 -14.18 80.55 -17.02
C LEU A 481 -14.88 79.54 -16.11
N ASP A 482 -16.19 79.67 -15.92
CA ASP A 482 -16.97 78.74 -15.08
C ASP A 482 -17.02 77.33 -15.70
N LEU A 483 -17.13 77.22 -17.03
CA LEU A 483 -17.04 75.94 -17.74
C LEU A 483 -15.64 75.31 -17.59
N ILE A 484 -14.58 76.10 -17.72
CA ILE A 484 -13.19 75.64 -17.53
C ILE A 484 -12.99 75.08 -16.11
N LYS A 485 -13.44 75.81 -15.09
CA LYS A 485 -13.41 75.35 -13.69
C LYS A 485 -14.21 74.07 -13.48
N GLY A 486 -15.38 73.94 -14.12
CA GLY A 486 -16.19 72.72 -14.09
C GLY A 486 -15.47 71.49 -14.64
N ILE A 487 -14.79 71.63 -15.78
CA ILE A 487 -13.99 70.55 -16.40
C ILE A 487 -12.80 70.17 -15.50
N ALA A 488 -12.08 71.15 -14.96
CA ALA A 488 -10.95 70.91 -14.06
C ALA A 488 -11.38 70.17 -12.78
N LYS A 489 -12.48 70.60 -12.15
CA LYS A 489 -13.05 69.95 -10.96
C LYS A 489 -13.48 68.51 -11.24
N ALA A 490 -14.12 68.26 -12.40
CA ALA A 490 -14.49 66.90 -12.80
C ALA A 490 -13.28 65.99 -13.02
N PHE A 491 -12.18 66.54 -13.56
CA PHE A 491 -10.93 65.80 -13.75
C PHE A 491 -10.23 65.47 -12.42
N ASP A 492 -10.13 66.43 -11.50
CA ASP A 492 -9.55 66.19 -10.16
C ASP A 492 -10.39 65.21 -9.33
N ALA A 493 -11.72 65.27 -9.45
CA ALA A 493 -12.62 64.27 -8.86
C ALA A 493 -12.37 62.86 -9.43
N CYS A 494 -12.14 62.73 -10.74
CA CYS A 494 -11.75 61.45 -11.35
C CYS A 494 -10.41 60.95 -10.80
N LEU A 495 -9.40 61.82 -10.70
CA LEU A 495 -8.08 61.44 -10.13
C LEU A 495 -8.18 60.97 -8.68
N THR A 496 -9.02 61.64 -7.88
CA THR A 496 -9.27 61.25 -6.48
C THR A 496 -9.95 59.89 -6.40
N LYS A 497 -11.00 59.67 -7.20
CA LYS A 497 -11.68 58.37 -7.29
C LYS A 497 -10.74 57.25 -7.76
N ARG A 498 -9.92 57.53 -8.78
CA ARG A 498 -8.90 56.58 -9.29
C ARG A 498 -7.94 56.14 -8.18
N LYS A 499 -7.43 57.07 -7.36
CA LYS A 499 -6.55 56.72 -6.22
C LYS A 499 -7.26 55.82 -5.21
N ALA A 500 -8.52 56.13 -4.86
CA ALA A 500 -9.32 55.31 -3.96
C ALA A 500 -9.60 53.90 -4.53
N ASP A 501 -9.97 53.80 -5.82
CA ASP A 501 -10.26 52.54 -6.49
C ASP A 501 -9.01 51.65 -6.62
N ILE A 502 -7.83 52.22 -6.88
CA ILE A 502 -6.54 51.47 -6.90
C ILE A 502 -6.23 50.90 -5.52
N LEU A 503 -6.43 51.68 -4.45
CA LEU A 503 -6.24 51.19 -3.08
C LEU A 503 -7.25 50.08 -2.74
N ALA A 504 -8.52 50.26 -3.08
CA ALA A 504 -9.56 49.25 -2.88
C ALA A 504 -9.26 47.96 -3.65
N TYR A 505 -8.75 48.06 -4.89
CA TYR A 505 -8.33 46.91 -5.67
C TYR A 505 -7.16 46.17 -5.01
N ARG A 506 -6.15 46.89 -4.50
CA ARG A 506 -5.03 46.28 -3.76
C ARG A 506 -5.54 45.52 -2.52
N PHE A 507 -6.43 46.11 -1.72
CA PHE A 507 -7.04 45.42 -0.58
C PHE A 507 -7.84 44.18 -1.00
N LYS A 508 -8.58 44.26 -2.12
CA LYS A 508 -9.30 43.10 -2.68
C LYS A 508 -8.33 41.97 -3.05
N MET A 509 -7.19 42.27 -3.66
CA MET A 509 -6.19 41.26 -4.03
C MET A 509 -5.54 40.62 -2.79
N ILE A 510 -5.22 41.41 -1.75
CA ILE A 510 -4.72 40.89 -0.46
C ILE A 510 -5.75 39.96 0.19
N LYS A 511 -7.04 40.35 0.20
CA LYS A 511 -8.10 39.49 0.74
C LYS A 511 -8.25 38.19 -0.06
N HIS A 512 -8.13 38.26 -1.39
CA HIS A 512 -8.18 37.11 -2.26
C HIS A 512 -7.00 36.16 -2.02
N SER A 513 -5.77 36.67 -1.85
CA SER A 513 -4.60 35.82 -1.56
C SER A 513 -4.75 35.05 -0.25
N PHE A 514 -5.31 35.66 0.81
CA PHE A 514 -5.61 34.94 2.05
C PHE A 514 -6.67 33.85 1.85
N SER A 515 -7.73 34.13 1.09
CA SER A 515 -8.78 33.15 0.79
C SER A 515 -8.25 31.95 0.02
N GLU A 516 -7.45 32.16 -1.02
CA GLU A 516 -6.86 31.08 -1.83
C GLU A 516 -5.91 30.22 -0.98
N LYS A 517 -5.08 30.85 -0.13
CA LYS A 517 -4.19 30.14 0.81
C LYS A 517 -4.99 29.22 1.75
N GLU A 518 -6.10 29.69 2.30
CA GLU A 518 -6.95 28.90 3.19
C GLU A 518 -7.68 27.75 2.47
N ILE A 519 -8.13 27.97 1.23
CA ILE A 519 -8.73 26.89 0.41
C ILE A 519 -7.68 25.80 0.14
N MET A 520 -6.48 26.21 -0.26
CA MET A 520 -5.35 25.32 -0.52
C MET A 520 -4.93 24.53 0.73
N ARG A 521 -4.85 25.18 1.89
CA ARG A 521 -4.59 24.51 3.18
C ARG A 521 -5.61 23.42 3.48
N LYS A 522 -6.91 23.69 3.30
CA LYS A 522 -7.96 22.68 3.53
C LYS A 522 -7.85 21.49 2.58
N ASP A 523 -7.56 21.75 1.31
CA ASP A 523 -7.38 20.70 0.30
C ASP A 523 -6.13 19.84 0.58
N MET A 524 -5.02 20.47 0.95
CA MET A 524 -3.80 19.79 1.39
C MET A 524 -4.05 18.87 2.59
N ILE A 525 -4.74 19.35 3.62
CA ILE A 525 -5.09 18.54 4.79
C ILE A 525 -5.89 17.31 4.36
N LYS A 526 -6.87 17.47 3.47
CA LYS A 526 -7.68 16.36 2.97
C LYS A 526 -6.84 15.33 2.21
N SER A 527 -6.00 15.75 1.27
CA SER A 527 -5.11 14.85 0.52
C SER A 527 -4.07 14.17 1.42
N LYS A 528 -3.51 14.91 2.39
CA LYS A 528 -2.57 14.39 3.40
C LYS A 528 -3.22 13.28 4.22
N LEU A 529 -4.44 13.48 4.72
CA LEU A 529 -5.17 12.46 5.50
C LEU A 529 -5.45 11.18 4.71
N VAL A 530 -5.79 11.30 3.42
CA VAL A 530 -5.97 10.13 2.53
C VAL A 530 -4.64 9.40 2.34
N HIS A 531 -3.55 10.14 2.10
CA HIS A 531 -2.21 9.54 1.96
C HIS A 531 -1.76 8.83 3.23
N LEU A 532 -1.95 9.44 4.40
CA LEU A 532 -1.62 8.85 5.70
C LEU A 532 -2.43 7.59 5.98
N ARG A 533 -3.70 7.53 5.56
CA ARG A 533 -4.50 6.31 5.65
C ARG A 533 -3.88 5.19 4.82
N HIS A 534 -3.55 5.44 3.56
CA HIS A 534 -2.91 4.45 2.69
C HIS A 534 -1.51 4.05 3.19
N TYR A 535 -0.79 4.97 3.81
CA TYR A 535 0.48 4.69 4.47
C TYR A 535 0.30 3.71 5.63
N LYS A 536 -0.68 3.96 6.51
CA LYS A 536 -1.03 3.03 7.61
C LYS A 536 -1.50 1.67 7.07
N GLU A 537 -2.35 1.64 6.04
CA GLU A 537 -2.77 0.39 5.39
C GLU A 537 -1.57 -0.41 4.83
N MET A 538 -0.60 0.26 4.20
CA MET A 538 0.63 -0.37 3.74
C MET A 538 1.44 -0.94 4.91
N LEU A 539 1.61 -0.21 6.01
CA LEU A 539 2.33 -0.71 7.19
C LEU A 539 1.64 -1.93 7.82
N LYS A 540 0.30 -2.00 7.80
CA LYS A 540 -0.46 -3.20 8.24
C LYS A 540 -0.19 -4.45 7.39
N THR A 541 0.35 -4.32 6.18
CA THR A 541 0.75 -5.49 5.39
C THR A 541 2.07 -6.13 5.87
N TYR A 542 2.84 -5.41 6.69
CA TYR A 542 4.12 -5.88 7.25
C TYR A 542 4.03 -6.19 8.75
N HIS A 543 3.13 -5.52 9.48
CA HIS A 543 2.99 -5.67 10.92
C HIS A 543 1.62 -6.25 11.28
N ASP A 544 1.60 -7.37 12.00
CA ASP A 544 0.36 -7.96 12.52
C ASP A 544 -0.08 -7.30 13.82
N GLY A 545 -1.38 -7.42 14.12
CA GLY A 545 -2.01 -6.86 15.31
C GLY A 545 -3.10 -5.83 14.97
N GLU A 546 -4.00 -5.59 15.92
CA GLU A 546 -4.99 -4.50 15.77
C GLU A 546 -4.30 -3.13 15.87
N GLU A 547 -3.32 -3.02 16.77
CA GLU A 547 -2.52 -1.84 17.05
C GLU A 547 -1.09 -1.98 16.50
N PHE A 548 -0.47 -0.85 16.16
CA PHE A 548 0.92 -0.82 15.70
C PHE A 548 1.90 -0.84 16.87
N PRO A 549 3.08 -1.48 16.72
CA PRO A 549 4.20 -1.35 17.65
C PRO A 549 4.63 0.11 17.85
N GLU A 550 5.24 0.41 19.00
CA GLU A 550 5.68 1.75 19.38
C GLU A 550 6.62 2.39 18.34
N GLU A 551 7.57 1.62 17.80
CA GLU A 551 8.52 2.08 16.78
C GLU A 551 7.81 2.44 15.47
N VAL A 552 6.77 1.69 15.12
CA VAL A 552 5.95 1.96 13.92
C VAL A 552 5.13 3.21 14.13
N ASN A 553 4.54 3.42 15.31
CA ASN A 553 3.84 4.66 15.65
C ASN A 553 4.79 5.87 15.66
N ALA A 554 5.98 5.75 16.25
CA ALA A 554 6.98 6.82 16.26
C ALA A 554 7.50 7.18 14.85
N MET A 555 7.48 6.23 13.91
CA MET A 555 7.76 6.47 12.49
C MET A 555 6.58 7.12 11.77
N ILE A 556 5.34 6.71 12.08
CA ILE A 556 4.12 7.34 11.58
C ILE A 556 4.09 8.80 11.97
N GLU A 557 4.27 9.13 13.25
CA GLU A 557 4.31 10.51 13.76
C GLU A 557 5.39 11.35 13.06
N ALA A 558 6.61 10.81 12.93
CA ALA A 558 7.68 11.52 12.21
C ALA A 558 7.34 11.75 10.73
N TYR A 559 6.61 10.82 10.11
CA TYR A 559 6.17 10.97 8.72
C TYR A 559 5.02 11.96 8.62
N GLU A 560 4.09 11.99 9.59
CA GLU A 560 3.04 13.00 9.71
C GLU A 560 3.66 14.41 9.82
N ASP A 561 4.66 14.60 10.68
CA ASP A 561 5.41 15.86 10.80
C ASP A 561 6.12 16.26 9.50
N LYS A 562 6.72 15.28 8.80
CA LYS A 562 7.35 15.54 7.50
C LYS A 562 6.34 16.07 6.49
N LEU A 563 5.16 15.47 6.42
CA LEU A 563 4.10 15.92 5.52
C LEU A 563 3.55 17.28 5.92
N GLU A 564 3.46 17.57 7.22
CA GLU A 564 3.06 18.89 7.72
C GLU A 564 4.04 19.97 7.27
N ASN A 565 5.34 19.75 7.48
CA ASN A 565 6.38 20.67 7.05
C ASN A 565 6.36 20.88 5.52
N TYR A 566 6.21 19.80 4.74
CA TYR A 566 6.08 19.89 3.28
C TYR A 566 4.87 20.73 2.85
N CYS A 567 3.72 20.58 3.51
CA CYS A 567 2.53 21.39 3.23
C CYS A 567 2.75 22.86 3.61
N GLU A 568 3.36 23.15 4.76
CA GLU A 568 3.66 24.52 5.19
C GLU A 568 4.69 25.20 4.27
N ASP A 569 5.71 24.48 3.78
CA ASP A 569 6.68 25.00 2.79
C ASP A 569 5.97 25.50 1.52
N ILE A 570 5.01 24.72 1.00
CA ILE A 570 4.24 25.12 -0.19
C ILE A 570 3.30 26.29 0.14
N LEU A 571 2.70 26.34 1.34
CA LEU A 571 1.88 27.48 1.76
C LEU A 571 2.71 28.76 1.91
N GLU A 572 3.98 28.65 2.30
CA GLU A 572 4.94 29.75 2.32
C GLU A 572 5.30 30.19 0.89
N GLU A 573 5.53 29.25 -0.03
CA GLU A 573 5.76 29.54 -1.44
C GLU A 573 4.57 30.27 -2.08
N CYS A 574 3.34 29.82 -1.82
CA CYS A 574 2.11 30.51 -2.21
C CYS A 574 2.02 31.94 -1.67
N THR A 575 2.49 32.15 -0.44
CA THR A 575 2.54 33.49 0.17
C THR A 575 3.57 34.39 -0.54
N LYS A 576 4.74 33.84 -0.89
CA LYS A 576 5.79 34.55 -1.65
C LYS A 576 5.30 34.93 -3.04
N ASP A 577 4.66 34.00 -3.74
CA ASP A 577 4.11 34.20 -5.08
C ASP A 577 3.05 35.31 -5.11
N TRP A 578 2.09 35.28 -4.19
CA TRP A 578 1.09 36.35 -4.06
C TRP A 578 1.71 37.69 -3.70
N SER A 579 2.71 37.70 -2.80
CA SER A 579 3.44 38.93 -2.44
C SER A 579 4.16 39.56 -3.63
N ALA A 580 4.65 38.73 -4.56
CA ALA A 580 5.26 39.19 -5.81
C ALA A 580 4.22 39.60 -6.88
N ALA A 581 3.05 38.94 -6.92
CA ALA A 581 2.00 39.19 -7.91
C ALA A 581 1.15 40.45 -7.61
N ILE A 582 0.80 40.70 -6.35
CA ILE A 582 -0.08 41.82 -5.93
C ILE A 582 0.44 43.18 -6.43
N PRO A 583 1.74 43.54 -6.29
CA PRO A 583 2.26 44.80 -6.83
C PRO A 583 2.10 44.91 -8.34
N LYS A 584 2.37 43.81 -9.08
CA LYS A 584 2.27 43.77 -10.55
C LYS A 584 0.82 43.94 -11.02
N LEU A 585 -0.12 43.25 -10.37
CA LEU A 585 -1.56 43.38 -10.64
C LEU A 585 -2.09 44.78 -10.30
N THR A 586 -1.65 45.35 -9.17
CA THR A 586 -2.02 46.71 -8.77
C THR A 586 -1.52 47.73 -9.78
N HIS A 587 -0.29 47.58 -10.26
CA HIS A 587 0.27 48.42 -11.31
C HIS A 587 -0.52 48.28 -12.63
N HIS A 588 -0.81 47.05 -13.05
CA HIS A 588 -1.63 46.78 -14.23
C HIS A 588 -3.02 47.45 -14.17
N TYR A 589 -3.71 47.33 -13.03
CA TYR A 589 -4.99 47.97 -12.81
C TYR A 589 -4.88 49.50 -12.87
N ALA A 590 -3.86 50.05 -12.21
CA ALA A 590 -3.58 51.49 -12.23
C ALA A 590 -3.33 52.02 -13.65
N CYS A 591 -2.63 51.26 -14.49
CA CYS A 591 -2.35 51.63 -15.89
C CYS A 591 -3.58 51.51 -16.80
N SER A 592 -4.49 50.59 -16.50
CA SER A 592 -5.72 50.40 -17.29
C SER A 592 -6.81 51.41 -16.92
N TYR A 593 -6.76 51.97 -15.70
CA TYR A 593 -7.69 53.00 -15.24
C TYR A 593 -7.23 54.39 -15.72
N THR A 594 -7.87 54.91 -16.77
CA THR A 594 -7.57 56.24 -17.34
C THR A 594 -8.67 57.26 -17.00
N CYS A 595 -8.27 58.45 -16.55
CA CYS A 595 -9.16 59.60 -16.46
C CYS A 595 -9.17 60.34 -17.78
N ARG A 596 -10.34 60.50 -18.41
CA ARG A 596 -10.48 61.24 -19.66
C ARG A 596 -10.75 62.71 -19.35
N GLU A 597 -10.00 63.60 -19.98
CA GLU A 597 -10.31 65.03 -19.99
C GLU A 597 -11.68 65.24 -20.67
N GLY A 598 -12.53 66.08 -20.08
CA GLY A 598 -13.79 66.46 -20.69
C GLY A 598 -13.54 67.18 -22.02
N ARG A 599 -14.37 66.93 -23.04
CA ARG A 599 -14.27 67.68 -24.30
C ARG A 599 -14.58 69.16 -24.03
N PHE A 600 -13.58 70.02 -24.15
CA PHE A 600 -13.78 71.46 -24.12
C PHE A 600 -14.25 71.95 -25.49
N CYS A 601 -15.48 72.47 -25.53
CA CYS A 601 -16.00 73.21 -26.67
C CYS A 601 -16.17 74.67 -26.23
N MET A 602 -15.35 75.56 -26.78
CA MET A 602 -15.43 76.99 -26.45
C MET A 602 -16.84 77.50 -26.81
N PRO A 603 -17.56 78.16 -25.87
CA PRO A 603 -18.83 78.79 -26.21
C PRO A 603 -18.62 79.76 -27.38
N LYS A 604 -19.56 79.79 -28.33
CA LYS A 604 -19.50 80.74 -29.45
C LYS A 604 -19.84 82.14 -28.95
N PHE A 605 -19.02 83.13 -29.25
CA PHE A 605 -19.36 84.53 -29.00
C PHE A 605 -20.37 85.02 -30.04
N CYS A 606 -21.53 85.48 -29.59
CA CYS A 606 -22.59 85.96 -30.45
C CYS A 606 -22.43 87.46 -30.67
N PHE A 607 -21.86 87.86 -31.81
CA PHE A 607 -22.01 89.23 -32.31
C PHE A 607 -23.50 89.46 -32.62
N GLY A 608 -24.23 90.03 -31.68
CA GLY A 608 -25.66 90.32 -31.82
C GLY A 608 -25.99 91.19 -33.05
N GLY A 609 -27.27 91.20 -33.45
CA GLY A 609 -27.74 91.97 -34.61
C GLY A 609 -27.44 93.48 -34.54
N TYR A 610 -27.21 94.01 -33.33
CA TYR A 610 -26.79 95.39 -33.07
C TYR A 610 -25.46 95.79 -33.73
N PHE A 611 -24.58 94.83 -34.02
CA PHE A 611 -23.28 95.08 -34.65
C PHE A 611 -23.29 94.93 -36.17
N ARG A 612 -24.47 94.75 -36.78
CA ARG A 612 -24.66 94.72 -38.25
C ARG A 612 -25.43 95.96 -38.69
N TRP A 613 -24.70 97.02 -39.02
CA TRP A 613 -25.31 98.23 -39.59
C TRP A 613 -25.33 98.13 -41.12
N VAL A 614 -26.48 98.39 -41.72
CA VAL A 614 -26.63 98.53 -43.18
C VAL A 614 -26.58 100.01 -43.54
N VAL A 615 -25.58 100.39 -44.33
CA VAL A 615 -25.34 101.74 -44.81
C VAL A 615 -26.52 102.20 -45.68
N LYS A 616 -27.16 103.30 -45.30
CA LYS A 616 -28.12 104.04 -46.14
C LYS A 616 -27.78 105.51 -46.08
N TYR A 617 -27.18 106.03 -47.14
CA TYR A 617 -26.85 107.45 -47.26
C TYR A 617 -28.12 108.32 -47.21
N PRO A 618 -28.01 109.56 -46.69
CA PRO A 618 -29.14 110.47 -46.69
C PRO A 618 -29.55 110.78 -48.14
N THR A 619 -30.84 110.69 -48.42
CA THR A 619 -31.41 111.04 -49.73
C THR A 619 -32.26 112.29 -49.61
N ALA A 620 -32.55 112.97 -50.73
CA ALA A 620 -33.39 114.18 -50.73
C ALA A 620 -34.79 113.99 -50.09
N LYS A 621 -35.25 112.74 -49.91
CA LYS A 621 -36.50 112.34 -49.22
C LYS A 621 -36.42 112.41 -47.70
N CYS A 622 -35.23 112.45 -47.08
CA CYS A 622 -35.05 112.53 -45.62
C CYS A 622 -35.37 113.93 -45.03
N TYR A 623 -35.82 114.85 -45.88
CA TYR A 623 -35.87 116.30 -45.62
C TYR A 623 -37.28 116.84 -45.32
N THR A 624 -38.34 116.02 -45.46
CA THR A 624 -39.72 116.41 -45.16
C THR A 624 -39.93 116.85 -43.70
N TYR A 625 -39.01 116.49 -42.80
CA TYR A 625 -39.06 116.84 -41.38
C TYR A 625 -38.50 118.24 -41.06
N TYR A 626 -37.80 118.91 -41.97
CA TYR A 626 -37.10 120.17 -41.66
C TYR A 626 -37.89 121.45 -42.00
N TYR A 627 -38.95 121.38 -42.81
CA TYR A 627 -39.70 122.58 -43.31
C TYR A 627 -41.23 122.36 -43.39
N ARG A 628 -41.85 121.78 -42.36
CA ARG A 628 -43.30 121.49 -42.35
C ARG A 628 -44.21 122.71 -42.11
N CYS A 629 -43.68 123.94 -42.13
CA CYS A 629 -44.37 125.15 -41.64
C CYS A 629 -44.99 126.07 -42.72
N TYR A 630 -45.01 125.71 -44.02
CA TYR A 630 -45.33 126.67 -45.10
C TYR A 630 -46.42 126.29 -46.12
N ARG A 631 -47.32 125.34 -45.81
CA ARG A 631 -48.57 125.20 -46.60
C ARG A 631 -49.77 124.93 -45.71
N THR A 632 -50.57 125.98 -45.52
CA THR A 632 -51.96 125.98 -45.06
C THR A 632 -52.92 125.55 -46.20
N THR A 633 -54.06 124.94 -45.82
CA THR A 633 -55.27 124.51 -46.57
C THR A 633 -55.33 123.09 -47.23
N CYS A 634 -55.73 122.12 -46.39
CA CYS A 634 -56.78 121.07 -46.44
C CYS A 634 -57.22 120.29 -47.71
N ASN A 635 -57.25 118.95 -47.61
CA ASN A 635 -58.41 118.02 -47.66
C ASN A 635 -58.01 116.53 -47.49
N TYR A 636 -58.33 115.89 -46.36
CA TYR A 636 -58.03 114.47 -46.13
C TYR A 636 -59.07 113.51 -46.73
N ARG A 637 -58.62 112.44 -47.42
CA ARG A 637 -59.41 111.21 -47.69
C ARG A 637 -58.56 109.96 -47.45
N VAL A 638 -59.17 108.99 -46.78
CA VAL A 638 -58.55 107.74 -46.32
C VAL A 638 -58.74 106.66 -47.39
N PHE A 639 -57.66 105.98 -47.78
CA PHE A 639 -57.71 104.78 -48.61
C PHE A 639 -57.27 103.57 -47.79
N TYR A 640 -58.07 102.50 -47.84
CA TYR A 640 -57.79 101.23 -47.21
C TYR A 640 -57.16 100.28 -48.23
N GLN A 641 -55.89 99.88 -48.02
CA GLN A 641 -55.31 98.75 -48.77
C GLN A 641 -54.28 98.02 -47.90
N LYS A 642 -54.56 96.73 -47.62
CA LYS A 642 -53.72 95.79 -46.85
C LYS A 642 -53.47 96.15 -45.39
N GLY A 643 -54.57 96.37 -44.64
CA GLY A 643 -54.61 96.12 -43.18
C GLY A 643 -54.12 97.24 -42.25
N CYS A 644 -53.73 98.40 -42.75
CA CYS A 644 -53.45 99.58 -41.90
C CYS A 644 -53.89 100.88 -42.59
N TYR A 645 -54.55 101.77 -41.84
CA TYR A 645 -54.91 103.11 -42.30
C TYR A 645 -53.65 103.96 -42.52
N ARG A 646 -53.49 104.55 -43.72
CA ARG A 646 -52.43 105.52 -44.02
C ARG A 646 -53.04 106.90 -44.18
N TYR A 647 -52.58 107.87 -43.37
CA TYR A 647 -52.91 109.28 -43.50
C TYR A 647 -52.00 109.93 -44.54
N GLY A 648 -52.59 110.47 -45.61
CA GLY A 648 -51.94 111.36 -46.56
C GLY A 648 -52.62 112.73 -46.54
N CYS A 649 -51.83 113.81 -46.55
CA CYS A 649 -52.34 115.17 -46.83
C CYS A 649 -52.68 115.28 -48.32
N HIS A 650 -53.93 115.66 -48.57
CA HIS A 650 -54.20 117.03 -48.99
C HIS A 650 -54.48 117.86 -47.73
#